data_AF-D6Z772-F1
#
_entry.id   AF-D6Z772-F1
#
_cell.length_a   1.000
_cell.length_b   1.000
_cell.length_c   1.000
_cell.angle_alpha   90.00
_cell.angle_beta   90.00
_cell.angle_gamma   90.00
#
_symmetry.space_group_name_H-M   'P 1'
#
loop_
_entity.id
_entity.type
_entity.pdbx_description
1 polymer ?
#
loop_
_entity_poly.entity_id
_entity_poly.type
_entity_poly.pdbx_seq_one_letter_code
_entity_poly.pdbx_strand_id
1 'polypeptide(L)'
;MRQPSARTGLHIAEEESQSWRSVPYEKLALLARKIAGALQREGLGVGLGACVVMPTGALCVGSLYAVWACGASATLIPPPAFADGDAYAAHVGAILGGAAPHTVLTTAELVAFVELALDTSGLPNRPVVAVFDEAAVESAAPADLQEPGEVALVQFTSGSTASPRGVMVSWENLRDNIQRIMATIGWEKGDSTASWLPLYHDMGLVGALLTTVANQGDLYLMRPDQFVREPIRWLQAMAKAQHTVSPSFGIGYAARRLKAEDVADLDLSGWRSLVTGAEPVDLSSLSAFCELAGPRGFRSTAFVAAYGLAEATLMVSGTPVEEPIVARRIDQSSLRMGEPVSILESAVFGGQPLAGEGWIAGLGPHGREVSILDEDGKEVPDGTLGQIVVDSSSVAMGYCDLSQERASSGTRFCDGTLHTGDAGFRHDGQLYALGRMGWALKVRGKSVFMEDFEARLASATGLPKGALCAAAIPGGPVPGVALFVERPVGDWLSAVQQAARACLGPAHMLRVVTGPRGFIRRTSSGKPQRSRMWQLMAAGELAEATVLFDSANKNGGPDAAEPGQRPSCLELPDGRSIPLSEQQLQDLLDKTLAEVEVDSQATILLEGSLAEGFGNEASDIDFLAVLPGEAPAPTMPSVMFVEGSRTEVRTRSFAQLREQLDLVAHSLSEGSPAILERPGNDVINRCQRFLRSVVLRRGSSWPQVEALRDRLPYREFSSLLSGWWLARAQQSLRQAVALMASGAFADGRGWARDGLQQAAKGWAAAQGECYIETKWLPLQLGRLHDQQTVARYWELDDELSECAKRDDVELLDAVLSLAEEFGVTDVANDSSLVRLARVPGVTTWPIGGVVHVLRGDDVFVLSDEAALAWRAVVFGRPVSETAGSSGRLAEFVRLGLVGLRWRTGEPVRPAIAMCEQARPYTCPPSTGFPLVGMAGAPQGPGISLSPLPARRFVESGMNLIWSNVVVENAREDLAGAVKSGQWRVADLAKSRLVGVLVRVIASACGASPLPADVAALSTASRLLPESLPGRGELLGVMEEAVSTTFSGSDAIMEEAASKIALLDDLVRRVRAFSGCEFPASFHSREQWGQTLESGYNWLRMGSYLNADLPLDEARDLLESGGRQPHKNAEEAKF
;
A
#
# COMPACT_ATOMS: atom_id res chain seq x y z
N MET A 1 -45.91 -26.22 -13.85
CA MET A 1 -45.61 -27.55 -14.44
C MET A 1 -46.88 -28.19 -15.02
N ARG A 2 -47.36 -27.78 -16.20
CA ARG A 2 -48.57 -28.37 -16.81
C ARG A 2 -48.33 -29.76 -17.45
N GLN A 3 -47.08 -30.04 -17.82
CA GLN A 3 -46.65 -31.32 -18.42
C GLN A 3 -45.35 -31.79 -17.75
N PRO A 4 -45.39 -32.23 -16.48
CA PRO A 4 -44.19 -32.61 -15.75
C PRO A 4 -43.57 -33.90 -16.29
N SER A 5 -42.24 -33.96 -16.36
CA SER A 5 -41.50 -35.18 -16.70
C SER A 5 -41.58 -36.21 -15.56
N ALA A 6 -41.71 -37.49 -15.92
CA ALA A 6 -41.59 -38.61 -14.98
C ALA A 6 -40.15 -39.14 -14.86
N ARG A 7 -39.24 -38.71 -15.76
CA ARG A 7 -37.86 -39.21 -15.85
C ARG A 7 -36.82 -38.32 -15.16
N THR A 8 -37.11 -37.02 -15.08
CA THR A 8 -36.22 -36.00 -14.52
C THR A 8 -36.88 -35.36 -13.30
N GLY A 9 -36.06 -34.76 -12.44
CA GLY A 9 -36.58 -34.14 -11.22
C GLY A 9 -35.53 -33.44 -10.37
N LEU A 10 -35.91 -33.22 -9.12
CA LEU A 10 -35.02 -32.68 -8.09
C LEU A 10 -34.28 -33.82 -7.42
N HIS A 11 -32.97 -33.68 -7.27
CA HIS A 11 -32.13 -34.56 -6.47
C HIS A 11 -31.65 -33.75 -5.27
N ILE A 12 -32.18 -34.06 -4.09
CA ILE A 12 -31.94 -33.25 -2.89
C ILE A 12 -30.91 -33.94 -2.00
N ALA A 13 -29.94 -33.18 -1.52
CA ALA A 13 -28.94 -33.67 -0.59
C ALA A 13 -29.55 -34.07 0.77
N GLU A 14 -29.39 -35.34 1.15
CA GLU A 14 -29.75 -35.89 2.45
C GLU A 14 -28.76 -35.47 3.56
N GLU A 15 -29.23 -35.43 4.81
CA GLU A 15 -28.53 -34.83 5.96
C GLU A 15 -27.40 -35.71 6.53
N GLU A 16 -27.65 -37.02 6.62
CA GLU A 16 -26.79 -38.02 7.30
C GLU A 16 -25.95 -38.87 6.33
N SER A 17 -26.12 -38.67 5.03
CA SER A 17 -25.52 -39.47 3.96
C SER A 17 -25.05 -38.59 2.80
N GLN A 18 -24.07 -39.06 2.03
CA GLN A 18 -23.67 -38.42 0.77
C GLN A 18 -24.62 -38.74 -0.40
N SER A 19 -25.78 -39.37 -0.14
CA SER A 19 -26.77 -39.75 -1.16
C SER A 19 -27.70 -38.59 -1.54
N TRP A 20 -28.40 -38.76 -2.66
CA TRP A 20 -29.34 -37.78 -3.19
C TRP A 20 -30.74 -38.40 -3.23
N ARG A 21 -31.72 -37.75 -2.59
CA ARG A 21 -33.13 -38.16 -2.66
C ARG A 21 -33.73 -37.61 -3.95
N SER A 22 -34.13 -38.49 -4.85
CA SER A 22 -34.76 -38.10 -6.12
C SER A 22 -36.27 -37.87 -5.95
N VAL A 23 -36.75 -36.74 -6.46
CA VAL A 23 -38.15 -36.32 -6.52
C VAL A 23 -38.51 -35.99 -7.97
N PRO A 24 -39.14 -36.92 -8.70
CA PRO A 24 -39.58 -36.68 -10.08
C PRO A 24 -40.49 -35.46 -10.19
N TYR A 25 -40.43 -34.74 -11.31
CA TYR A 25 -41.28 -33.56 -11.50
C TYR A 25 -42.77 -33.85 -11.46
N GLU A 26 -43.21 -35.06 -11.82
CA GLU A 26 -44.60 -35.48 -11.65
C GLU A 26 -45.04 -35.46 -10.18
N LYS A 27 -44.20 -35.97 -9.28
CA LYS A 27 -44.46 -35.95 -7.83
C LYS A 27 -44.41 -34.52 -7.29
N LEU A 28 -43.47 -33.71 -7.76
CA LEU A 28 -43.36 -32.30 -7.38
C LEU A 28 -44.57 -31.47 -7.83
N ALA A 29 -45.09 -31.73 -9.04
CA ALA A 29 -46.28 -31.08 -9.54
C ALA A 29 -47.54 -31.47 -8.73
N LEU A 30 -47.66 -32.75 -8.36
CA LEU A 30 -48.74 -33.21 -7.47
C LEU A 30 -48.65 -32.57 -6.09
N LEU A 31 -47.45 -32.53 -5.50
CA LEU A 31 -47.16 -31.83 -4.24
C LEU A 31 -47.61 -30.37 -4.30
N ALA A 32 -47.20 -29.63 -5.34
CA ALA A 32 -47.59 -28.25 -5.56
C ALA A 32 -49.12 -28.06 -5.68
N ARG A 33 -49.81 -28.95 -6.42
CA ARG A 33 -51.28 -28.88 -6.58
C ARG A 33 -52.03 -29.14 -5.28
N LYS A 34 -51.53 -30.07 -4.44
CA LYS A 34 -52.12 -30.35 -3.12
C LYS A 34 -51.97 -29.17 -2.16
N ILE A 35 -50.77 -28.57 -2.11
CA ILE A 35 -50.54 -27.34 -1.35
C ILE A 35 -51.43 -26.21 -1.86
N ALA A 36 -51.53 -26.03 -3.19
CA ALA A 36 -52.38 -25.01 -3.81
C ALA A 36 -53.86 -25.17 -3.41
N GLY A 37 -54.37 -26.40 -3.33
CA GLY A 37 -55.75 -26.64 -2.89
C GLY A 37 -56.02 -26.33 -1.42
N ALA A 38 -55.00 -26.35 -0.56
CA ALA A 38 -55.11 -25.79 0.78
C ALA A 38 -55.08 -24.26 0.75
N LEU A 39 -54.13 -23.65 0.02
CA LEU A 39 -53.98 -22.20 -0.07
C LEU A 39 -55.21 -21.51 -0.68
N GLN A 40 -55.83 -22.09 -1.72
CA GLN A 40 -57.04 -21.55 -2.34
C GLN A 40 -58.24 -21.56 -1.38
N ARG A 41 -58.33 -22.57 -0.50
CA ARG A 41 -59.39 -22.61 0.53
C ARG A 41 -59.19 -21.55 1.61
N GLU A 42 -57.94 -21.22 1.91
CA GLU A 42 -57.57 -20.11 2.79
C GLU A 42 -57.67 -18.74 2.11
N GLY A 43 -58.11 -18.67 0.84
CA GLY A 43 -58.40 -17.43 0.12
C GLY A 43 -57.27 -16.89 -0.75
N LEU A 44 -56.14 -17.60 -0.90
CA LEU A 44 -55.07 -17.17 -1.79
C LEU A 44 -55.49 -17.32 -3.27
N GLY A 45 -55.26 -16.28 -4.07
CA GLY A 45 -55.70 -16.22 -5.46
C GLY A 45 -54.95 -15.16 -6.29
N VAL A 46 -55.47 -14.89 -7.48
CA VAL A 46 -54.87 -13.97 -8.46
C VAL A 46 -54.71 -12.56 -7.88
N GLY A 47 -53.53 -11.96 -8.08
CA GLY A 47 -53.22 -10.60 -7.62
C GLY A 47 -52.87 -10.48 -6.14
N LEU A 48 -52.89 -11.58 -5.39
CA LEU A 48 -52.38 -11.65 -4.01
C LEU A 48 -50.91 -12.07 -3.99
N GLY A 49 -50.24 -11.84 -2.86
CA GLY A 49 -48.86 -12.26 -2.61
C GLY A 49 -48.78 -13.32 -1.52
N ALA A 50 -47.82 -14.23 -1.63
CA ALA A 50 -47.48 -15.16 -0.57
C ALA A 50 -45.97 -15.25 -0.34
N CYS A 51 -45.59 -15.30 0.93
CA CYS A 51 -44.19 -15.48 1.35
C CYS A 51 -43.95 -16.95 1.73
N VAL A 52 -42.83 -17.51 1.30
CA VAL A 52 -42.42 -18.89 1.62
C VAL A 52 -41.18 -18.83 2.52
N VAL A 53 -41.35 -19.24 3.79
CA VAL A 53 -40.29 -19.29 4.81
C VAL A 53 -40.02 -20.76 5.14
N MET A 54 -39.16 -21.42 4.36
CA MET A 54 -38.89 -22.85 4.51
C MET A 54 -37.43 -23.17 4.16
N PRO A 55 -36.81 -24.20 4.77
CA PRO A 55 -35.52 -24.72 4.32
C PRO A 55 -35.58 -25.19 2.87
N THR A 56 -34.49 -25.00 2.13
CA THR A 56 -34.40 -25.47 0.74
C THR A 56 -34.59 -26.99 0.70
N GLY A 57 -35.60 -27.43 -0.06
CA GLY A 57 -36.03 -28.81 -0.14
C GLY A 57 -37.26 -28.98 -1.03
N ALA A 58 -37.77 -30.21 -1.19
CA ALA A 58 -38.88 -30.51 -2.09
C ALA A 58 -40.15 -29.77 -1.69
N LEU A 59 -40.39 -29.63 -0.38
CA LEU A 59 -41.53 -28.89 0.15
C LEU A 59 -41.44 -27.40 -0.14
N CYS A 60 -40.27 -26.77 0.02
CA CYS A 60 -40.04 -25.37 -0.32
C CYS A 60 -40.29 -25.10 -1.81
N VAL A 61 -39.74 -25.94 -2.69
CA VAL A 61 -39.98 -25.82 -4.14
C VAL A 61 -41.45 -26.09 -4.48
N GLY A 62 -42.06 -27.13 -3.88
CA GLY A 62 -43.48 -27.42 -4.05
C GLY A 62 -44.37 -26.25 -3.64
N SER A 63 -44.06 -25.60 -2.52
CA SER A 63 -44.73 -24.39 -2.02
C SER A 63 -44.60 -23.21 -2.98
N LEU A 64 -43.41 -22.95 -3.55
CA LEU A 64 -43.23 -21.91 -4.58
C LEU A 64 -44.16 -22.15 -5.77
N TYR A 65 -44.15 -23.36 -6.32
CA TYR A 65 -45.01 -23.71 -7.46
C TYR A 65 -46.50 -23.73 -7.09
N ALA A 66 -46.84 -23.99 -5.82
CA ALA A 66 -48.21 -23.94 -5.32
C ALA A 66 -48.76 -22.51 -5.30
N VAL A 67 -47.94 -21.54 -4.86
CA VAL A 67 -48.31 -20.10 -4.89
C VAL A 67 -48.63 -19.68 -6.31
N TRP A 68 -47.79 -20.04 -7.28
CA TRP A 68 -48.05 -19.78 -8.70
C TRP A 68 -49.26 -20.54 -9.25
N ALA A 69 -49.52 -21.75 -8.77
CA ALA A 69 -50.73 -22.49 -9.13
C ALA A 69 -52.03 -21.81 -8.64
N CYS A 70 -51.95 -20.99 -7.59
CA CYS A 70 -53.04 -20.12 -7.14
C CYS A 70 -53.15 -18.82 -7.95
N GLY A 71 -52.22 -18.55 -8.88
CA GLY A 71 -52.15 -17.28 -9.61
C GLY A 71 -51.56 -16.11 -8.80
N ALA A 72 -51.01 -16.40 -7.62
CA ALA A 72 -50.42 -15.42 -6.71
C ALA A 72 -48.94 -15.17 -7.01
N SER A 73 -48.42 -14.02 -6.56
CA SER A 73 -46.99 -13.69 -6.60
C SER A 73 -46.25 -14.32 -5.43
N ALA A 74 -45.04 -14.81 -5.66
CA ALA A 74 -44.26 -15.51 -4.65
C ALA A 74 -43.04 -14.70 -4.18
N THR A 75 -42.80 -14.70 -2.86
CA THR A 75 -41.56 -14.19 -2.25
C THR A 75 -40.90 -15.30 -1.45
N LEU A 76 -39.67 -15.69 -1.79
CA LEU A 76 -38.90 -16.63 -0.99
C LEU A 76 -38.09 -15.87 0.07
N ILE A 77 -38.24 -16.28 1.33
CA ILE A 77 -37.57 -15.65 2.46
C ILE A 77 -36.64 -16.68 3.13
N PRO A 78 -35.40 -16.29 3.44
CA PRO A 78 -34.46 -17.19 4.12
C PRO A 78 -34.95 -17.60 5.51
N PRO A 79 -35.01 -18.90 5.83
CA PRO A 79 -35.20 -19.36 7.21
C PRO A 79 -33.97 -19.02 8.05
N PRO A 80 -34.10 -18.96 9.40
CA PRO A 80 -32.99 -18.63 10.29
C PRO A 80 -31.88 -19.69 10.20
N ALA A 81 -30.68 -19.23 9.86
CA ALA A 81 -29.45 -20.04 9.86
C ALA A 81 -28.39 -19.29 10.69
N PHE A 82 -28.23 -19.68 11.96
CA PHE A 82 -27.15 -19.24 12.87
C PHE A 82 -27.17 -17.77 13.36
N ALA A 83 -28.31 -17.06 13.35
CA ALA A 83 -28.41 -15.67 13.81
C ALA A 83 -29.06 -15.52 15.19
N ASP A 84 -28.81 -14.38 15.85
CA ASP A 84 -29.54 -13.91 17.03
C ASP A 84 -31.04 -13.73 16.68
N GLY A 85 -31.90 -14.48 17.37
CA GLY A 85 -33.25 -14.79 16.91
C GLY A 85 -34.15 -13.57 16.68
N ASP A 86 -34.04 -12.58 17.57
CA ASP A 86 -34.92 -11.40 17.56
C ASP A 86 -34.54 -10.40 16.46
N ALA A 87 -33.24 -10.14 16.27
CA ALA A 87 -32.76 -9.22 15.24
C ALA A 87 -33.02 -9.77 13.82
N TYR A 88 -32.90 -11.08 13.64
CA TYR A 88 -33.21 -11.73 12.37
C TYR A 88 -34.71 -11.78 12.11
N ALA A 89 -35.53 -12.02 13.14
CA ALA A 89 -36.99 -11.93 13.04
C ALA A 89 -37.43 -10.52 12.64
N ALA A 90 -36.83 -9.46 13.18
CA ALA A 90 -37.10 -8.07 12.78
C ALA A 90 -36.76 -7.81 11.30
N HIS A 91 -35.66 -8.38 10.79
CA HIS A 91 -35.31 -8.28 9.37
C HIS A 91 -36.35 -8.97 8.48
N VAL A 92 -36.76 -10.20 8.84
CA VAL A 92 -37.83 -10.92 8.13
C VAL A 92 -39.15 -10.17 8.26
N GLY A 93 -39.44 -9.57 9.41
CA GLY A 93 -40.59 -8.69 9.63
C GLY A 93 -40.62 -7.53 8.64
N ALA A 94 -39.48 -6.87 8.40
CA ALA A 94 -39.39 -5.80 7.40
C ALA A 94 -39.65 -6.29 5.97
N ILE A 95 -39.18 -7.51 5.61
CA ILE A 95 -39.51 -8.13 4.32
C ILE A 95 -41.02 -8.42 4.22
N LEU A 96 -41.62 -8.99 5.28
CA LEU A 96 -43.06 -9.26 5.34
C LEU A 96 -43.87 -7.97 5.24
N GLY A 97 -43.44 -6.90 5.92
CA GLY A 97 -44.03 -5.57 5.84
C GLY A 97 -44.01 -5.00 4.42
N GLY A 98 -42.87 -5.09 3.73
CA GLY A 98 -42.73 -4.63 2.35
C GLY A 98 -43.43 -5.51 1.32
N ALA A 99 -43.51 -6.82 1.56
CA ALA A 99 -44.16 -7.78 0.66
C ALA A 99 -45.68 -7.77 0.81
N ALA A 100 -46.17 -7.38 1.99
CA ALA A 100 -47.58 -7.38 2.38
C ALA A 100 -48.33 -8.66 1.94
N PRO A 101 -47.84 -9.86 2.30
CA PRO A 101 -48.42 -11.11 1.80
C PRO A 101 -49.81 -11.35 2.40
N HIS A 102 -50.68 -11.98 1.62
CA HIS A 102 -51.92 -12.56 2.12
C HIS A 102 -51.63 -13.80 2.99
N THR A 103 -50.66 -14.61 2.59
CA THR A 103 -50.32 -15.87 3.25
C THR A 103 -48.81 -16.03 3.43
N VAL A 104 -48.40 -16.52 4.59
CA VAL A 104 -47.02 -16.96 4.86
C VAL A 104 -47.02 -18.48 4.99
N LEU A 105 -46.31 -19.16 4.09
CA LEU A 105 -46.14 -20.60 4.10
C LEU A 105 -44.89 -20.96 4.92
N THR A 106 -45.03 -21.88 5.87
CA THR A 106 -43.94 -22.31 6.75
C THR A 106 -44.06 -23.78 7.14
N THR A 107 -43.04 -24.33 7.81
CA THR A 107 -43.07 -25.66 8.42
C THR A 107 -43.37 -25.56 9.92
N ALA A 108 -43.82 -26.65 10.53
CA ALA A 108 -44.16 -26.68 11.96
C ALA A 108 -43.02 -26.18 12.86
N GLU A 109 -41.78 -26.52 12.50
CA GLU A 109 -40.55 -26.12 13.22
C GLU A 109 -40.28 -24.61 13.16
N LEU A 110 -40.77 -23.93 12.14
CA LEU A 110 -40.52 -22.50 11.89
C LEU A 110 -41.70 -21.60 12.25
N VAL A 111 -42.83 -22.16 12.72
CA VAL A 111 -44.02 -21.37 13.09
C VAL A 111 -43.67 -20.31 14.11
N ALA A 112 -43.03 -20.68 15.23
CA ALA A 112 -42.67 -19.74 16.29
C ALA A 112 -41.81 -18.57 15.77
N PHE A 113 -40.87 -18.86 14.86
CA PHE A 113 -40.04 -17.83 14.22
C PHE A 113 -40.85 -16.91 13.31
N VAL A 114 -41.75 -17.48 12.50
CA VAL A 114 -42.62 -16.70 11.61
C VAL A 114 -43.56 -15.79 12.41
N GLU A 115 -44.12 -16.28 13.50
CA GLU A 115 -44.98 -15.47 14.37
C GLU A 115 -44.21 -14.29 14.98
N LEU A 116 -42.98 -14.53 15.46
CA LEU A 116 -42.11 -13.47 15.97
C LEU A 116 -41.79 -12.42 14.89
N ALA A 117 -41.50 -12.86 13.67
CA ALA A 117 -41.25 -11.94 12.55
C ALA A 117 -42.49 -11.13 12.18
N LEU A 118 -43.68 -11.74 12.19
CA LEU A 118 -44.95 -11.07 11.92
C LEU A 118 -45.26 -9.99 12.95
N ASP A 119 -44.97 -10.22 14.23
CA ASP A 119 -45.20 -9.24 15.30
C ASP A 119 -44.34 -7.97 15.10
N THR A 120 -43.23 -8.06 14.36
CA THR A 120 -42.35 -6.93 14.01
C THR A 120 -42.63 -6.33 12.62
N SER A 121 -43.54 -6.89 11.84
CA SER A 121 -43.74 -6.53 10.42
C SER A 121 -44.45 -5.20 10.18
N GLY A 122 -45.16 -4.67 11.20
CA GLY A 122 -45.95 -3.44 11.07
C GLY A 122 -47.14 -3.55 10.10
N LEU A 123 -47.52 -4.76 9.67
CA LEU A 123 -48.65 -4.96 8.76
C LEU A 123 -49.99 -4.59 9.43
N PRO A 124 -50.90 -3.91 8.72
CA PRO A 124 -52.20 -3.53 9.27
C PRO A 124 -53.13 -4.74 9.48
N ASN A 125 -52.96 -5.80 8.69
CA ASN A 125 -53.70 -7.05 8.79
C ASN A 125 -52.71 -8.22 8.92
N ARG A 126 -52.99 -9.16 9.82
CA ARG A 126 -52.15 -10.35 10.01
C ARG A 126 -52.36 -11.32 8.85
N PRO A 127 -51.30 -11.73 8.12
CA PRO A 127 -51.38 -12.77 7.09
C PRO A 127 -51.81 -14.12 7.66
N VAL A 128 -52.39 -14.97 6.80
CA VAL A 128 -52.66 -16.38 7.15
C VAL A 128 -51.33 -17.13 7.23
N VAL A 129 -51.04 -17.79 8.36
CA VAL A 129 -49.87 -18.66 8.51
C VAL A 129 -50.26 -20.09 8.12
N ALA A 130 -49.84 -20.52 6.94
CA ALA A 130 -50.13 -21.85 6.41
C ALA A 130 -48.97 -22.81 6.70
N VAL A 131 -49.22 -23.80 7.55
CA VAL A 131 -48.21 -24.76 8.00
C VAL A 131 -48.31 -26.05 7.20
N PHE A 132 -47.22 -26.49 6.59
CA PHE A 132 -47.15 -27.73 5.81
C PHE A 132 -46.03 -28.65 6.29
N ASP A 133 -46.34 -29.94 6.34
CA ASP A 133 -45.41 -31.06 6.44
C ASP A 133 -45.79 -32.16 5.43
N GLU A 134 -45.01 -33.25 5.34
CA GLU A 134 -45.28 -34.32 4.37
C GLU A 134 -46.69 -34.95 4.57
N ALA A 135 -47.17 -35.11 5.81
CA ALA A 135 -48.45 -35.75 6.12
C ALA A 135 -49.66 -34.82 5.84
N ALA A 136 -49.53 -33.54 6.18
CA ALA A 136 -50.53 -32.51 5.92
C ALA A 136 -50.78 -32.35 4.42
N VAL A 137 -49.71 -32.34 3.61
CA VAL A 137 -49.84 -32.35 2.16
C VAL A 137 -50.51 -33.63 1.68
N GLU A 138 -50.11 -34.80 2.19
CA GLU A 138 -50.64 -36.07 1.68
C GLU A 138 -52.18 -36.15 1.80
N SER A 139 -52.74 -35.63 2.90
CA SER A 139 -54.18 -35.55 3.15
C SER A 139 -54.92 -34.46 2.36
N ALA A 140 -54.22 -33.51 1.74
CA ALA A 140 -54.84 -32.42 0.98
C ALA A 140 -55.28 -32.87 -0.44
N ALA A 141 -56.43 -32.36 -0.87
CA ALA A 141 -56.92 -32.56 -2.24
C ALA A 141 -56.18 -31.64 -3.22
N PRO A 142 -55.74 -32.13 -4.39
CA PRO A 142 -55.12 -31.30 -5.42
C PRO A 142 -56.14 -30.33 -6.02
N ALA A 143 -55.73 -29.08 -6.24
CA ALA A 143 -56.54 -28.09 -6.94
C ALA A 143 -56.20 -27.96 -8.43
N ASP A 144 -57.10 -27.31 -9.16
CA ASP A 144 -56.85 -26.84 -10.51
C ASP A 144 -56.00 -25.56 -10.51
N LEU A 145 -55.28 -25.36 -11.61
CA LEU A 145 -54.41 -24.19 -11.79
C LEU A 145 -55.28 -22.97 -12.10
N GLN A 146 -55.06 -21.89 -11.36
CA GLN A 146 -55.63 -20.59 -11.67
C GLN A 146 -54.83 -19.90 -12.79
N GLU A 147 -55.42 -18.86 -13.39
CA GLU A 147 -54.69 -17.99 -14.31
C GLU A 147 -53.55 -17.26 -13.57
N PRO A 148 -52.36 -17.13 -14.17
CA PRO A 148 -51.24 -16.45 -13.53
C PRO A 148 -51.54 -14.95 -13.39
N GLY A 149 -51.27 -14.39 -12.21
CA GLY A 149 -51.14 -12.95 -12.04
C GLY A 149 -49.97 -12.37 -12.85
N GLU A 150 -49.98 -11.06 -13.03
CA GLU A 150 -48.94 -10.34 -13.80
C GLU A 150 -47.55 -10.48 -13.17
N VAL A 151 -47.45 -10.28 -11.86
CA VAL A 151 -46.21 -10.44 -11.08
C VAL A 151 -46.02 -11.90 -10.70
N ALA A 152 -44.93 -12.50 -11.16
CA ALA A 152 -44.56 -13.87 -10.82
C ALA A 152 -43.81 -13.92 -9.49
N LEU A 153 -42.83 -13.04 -9.32
CA LEU A 153 -41.94 -13.01 -8.16
C LEU A 153 -41.82 -11.60 -7.61
N VAL A 154 -41.76 -11.51 -6.28
CA VAL A 154 -41.23 -10.33 -5.60
C VAL A 154 -39.90 -10.73 -4.98
N GLN A 155 -38.81 -10.29 -5.60
CA GLN A 155 -37.46 -10.60 -5.14
C GLN A 155 -36.96 -9.47 -4.25
N PHE A 156 -36.79 -9.76 -2.96
CA PHE A 156 -36.21 -8.77 -2.06
C PHE A 156 -34.70 -8.69 -2.27
N THR A 157 -34.23 -7.47 -2.52
CA THR A 157 -32.82 -7.13 -2.52
C THR A 157 -32.45 -6.57 -1.15
N SER A 158 -31.28 -6.94 -0.66
CA SER A 158 -30.69 -6.41 0.56
C SER A 158 -30.11 -5.00 0.33
N GLY A 159 -30.91 -4.09 -0.23
CA GLY A 159 -30.47 -2.77 -0.71
C GLY A 159 -29.52 -2.03 0.23
N SER A 160 -28.77 -1.06 -0.31
CA SER A 160 -27.83 -0.19 0.44
C SER A 160 -28.47 0.62 1.58
N THR A 161 -29.80 0.54 1.75
CA THR A 161 -30.63 1.19 2.76
C THR A 161 -30.98 0.22 3.89
N ALA A 162 -31.27 0.73 5.09
CA ALA A 162 -31.64 -0.08 6.25
C ALA A 162 -32.91 -0.96 6.03
N SER A 163 -33.68 -0.71 4.97
CA SER A 163 -34.95 -1.38 4.65
C SER A 163 -34.85 -2.25 3.39
N PRO A 164 -35.35 -3.51 3.41
CA PRO A 164 -35.42 -4.40 2.24
C PRO A 164 -36.30 -3.82 1.11
N ARG A 165 -35.90 -4.02 -0.15
CA ARG A 165 -36.65 -3.53 -1.32
C ARG A 165 -37.13 -4.68 -2.18
N GLY A 166 -38.45 -4.79 -2.39
CA GLY A 166 -39.06 -5.84 -3.20
C GLY A 166 -39.09 -5.46 -4.68
N VAL A 167 -38.39 -6.21 -5.52
CA VAL A 167 -38.39 -6.04 -6.98
C VAL A 167 -39.50 -6.90 -7.59
N MET A 168 -40.40 -6.28 -8.33
CA MET A 168 -41.53 -6.96 -8.99
C MET A 168 -41.10 -7.52 -10.35
N VAL A 169 -41.02 -8.85 -10.45
CA VAL A 169 -40.62 -9.56 -11.66
C VAL A 169 -41.85 -10.24 -12.28
N SER A 170 -42.15 -9.91 -13.53
CA SER A 170 -43.25 -10.51 -14.29
C SER A 170 -42.87 -11.87 -14.89
N TRP A 171 -43.87 -12.61 -15.36
CA TRP A 171 -43.66 -13.85 -16.13
C TRP A 171 -42.89 -13.63 -17.43
N GLU A 172 -43.09 -12.49 -18.08
CA GLU A 172 -42.37 -12.11 -19.29
C GLU A 172 -40.89 -11.87 -19.00
N ASN A 173 -40.59 -11.12 -17.93
CA ASN A 173 -39.21 -10.89 -17.52
C ASN A 173 -38.48 -12.22 -17.23
N LEU A 174 -39.13 -13.16 -16.52
CA LEU A 174 -38.56 -14.47 -16.24
C LEU A 174 -38.32 -15.30 -17.50
N ARG A 175 -39.29 -15.35 -18.40
CA ARG A 175 -39.17 -16.10 -19.65
C ARG A 175 -37.98 -15.61 -20.46
N ASP A 176 -37.88 -14.31 -20.63
CA ASP A 176 -36.85 -13.69 -21.46
C ASP A 176 -35.47 -13.85 -20.82
N ASN A 177 -35.37 -13.73 -19.49
CA ASN A 177 -34.10 -13.94 -18.79
C ASN A 177 -33.65 -15.41 -18.80
N ILE A 178 -34.58 -16.37 -18.64
CA ILE A 178 -34.27 -17.81 -18.75
C ILE A 178 -33.78 -18.15 -20.17
N GLN A 179 -34.43 -17.62 -21.21
CA GLN A 179 -33.99 -17.81 -22.60
C GLN A 179 -32.58 -17.25 -22.84
N ARG A 180 -32.28 -16.07 -22.28
CA ARG A 180 -30.93 -15.49 -22.32
C ARG A 180 -29.90 -16.39 -21.64
N ILE A 181 -30.19 -16.84 -20.41
CA ILE A 181 -29.30 -17.71 -19.66
C ILE A 181 -29.01 -18.98 -20.47
N MET A 182 -30.05 -19.63 -21.01
CA MET A 182 -29.91 -20.83 -21.85
C MET A 182 -29.02 -20.59 -23.07
N ALA A 183 -29.20 -19.46 -23.77
CA ALA A 183 -28.38 -19.11 -24.92
C ALA A 183 -26.91 -18.89 -24.52
N THR A 184 -26.66 -18.16 -23.43
CA THR A 184 -25.30 -17.87 -22.95
C THR A 184 -24.55 -19.12 -22.50
N ILE A 185 -25.21 -20.02 -21.76
CA ILE A 185 -24.59 -21.25 -21.23
C ILE A 185 -24.59 -22.41 -22.23
N GLY A 186 -25.19 -22.22 -23.41
CA GLY A 186 -25.36 -23.25 -24.42
C GLY A 186 -26.14 -24.47 -23.93
N TRP A 187 -27.27 -24.24 -23.28
CA TRP A 187 -28.11 -25.31 -22.73
C TRP A 187 -28.59 -26.27 -23.83
N GLU A 188 -28.38 -27.57 -23.65
CA GLU A 188 -28.91 -28.61 -24.52
C GLU A 188 -30.00 -29.45 -23.84
N LYS A 189 -30.79 -30.12 -24.68
CA LYS A 189 -31.85 -31.00 -24.18
C LYS A 189 -31.25 -32.19 -23.43
N GLY A 190 -31.62 -32.32 -22.16
CA GLY A 190 -31.14 -33.39 -21.28
C GLY A 190 -30.04 -32.95 -20.31
N ASP A 191 -29.60 -31.70 -20.42
CA ASP A 191 -28.62 -31.15 -19.48
C ASP A 191 -29.19 -31.04 -18.07
N SER A 192 -28.27 -31.09 -17.11
CA SER A 192 -28.55 -31.07 -15.69
C SER A 192 -27.72 -30.00 -14.98
N THR A 193 -28.21 -29.54 -13.84
CA THR A 193 -27.60 -28.46 -13.05
C THR A 193 -27.26 -28.95 -11.66
N ALA A 194 -26.09 -28.55 -11.14
CA ALA A 194 -25.76 -28.64 -9.73
C ALA A 194 -25.85 -27.26 -9.07
N SER A 195 -26.40 -27.17 -7.86
CA SER A 195 -26.47 -25.91 -7.13
C SER A 195 -26.49 -26.14 -5.62
N TRP A 196 -25.71 -25.32 -4.92
CA TRP A 196 -25.82 -25.14 -3.48
C TRP A 196 -26.42 -23.77 -3.12
N LEU A 197 -26.70 -22.95 -4.13
CA LEU A 197 -27.14 -21.58 -3.91
C LEU A 197 -28.54 -21.57 -3.29
N PRO A 198 -28.77 -20.67 -2.33
CA PRO A 198 -30.08 -20.53 -1.74
C PRO A 198 -31.14 -20.06 -2.75
N LEU A 199 -32.35 -20.61 -2.62
CA LEU A 199 -33.48 -20.29 -3.50
C LEU A 199 -34.13 -18.92 -3.23
N TYR A 200 -33.77 -18.25 -2.15
CA TYR A 200 -34.22 -16.88 -1.85
C TYR A 200 -33.30 -15.82 -2.48
N HIS A 201 -32.24 -16.23 -3.20
CA HIS A 201 -31.44 -15.34 -4.05
C HIS A 201 -31.72 -15.60 -5.52
N ASP A 202 -31.74 -14.53 -6.30
CA ASP A 202 -31.97 -14.53 -7.75
C ASP A 202 -31.08 -15.54 -8.50
N MET A 203 -29.79 -15.62 -8.20
CA MET A 203 -28.87 -16.53 -8.88
C MET A 203 -29.18 -18.01 -8.61
N GLY A 204 -29.60 -18.36 -7.39
CA GLY A 204 -30.04 -19.71 -7.06
C GLY A 204 -31.45 -20.01 -7.57
N LEU A 205 -32.35 -19.04 -7.47
CA LEU A 205 -33.73 -19.14 -7.90
C LEU A 205 -33.84 -19.19 -9.41
N VAL A 206 -33.52 -18.09 -10.09
CA VAL A 206 -33.66 -17.96 -11.55
C VAL A 206 -32.57 -18.75 -12.26
N GLY A 207 -31.31 -18.57 -11.85
CA GLY A 207 -30.14 -19.14 -12.54
C GLY A 207 -30.04 -20.66 -12.45
N ALA A 208 -30.33 -21.25 -11.28
CA ALA A 208 -30.34 -22.70 -11.11
C ALA A 208 -31.74 -23.30 -11.20
N LEU A 209 -32.63 -22.99 -10.24
CA LEU A 209 -33.90 -23.71 -10.10
C LEU A 209 -34.83 -23.50 -11.30
N LEU A 210 -35.18 -22.26 -11.62
CA LEU A 210 -36.19 -21.97 -12.64
C LEU A 210 -35.69 -22.28 -14.04
N THR A 211 -34.43 -21.95 -14.35
CA THR A 211 -33.82 -22.32 -15.64
C THR A 211 -33.84 -23.83 -15.84
N THR A 212 -33.46 -24.64 -14.84
CA THR A 212 -33.43 -26.10 -14.97
C THR A 212 -34.84 -26.70 -15.07
N VAL A 213 -35.75 -26.26 -14.20
CA VAL A 213 -37.12 -26.80 -14.16
C VAL A 213 -37.92 -26.42 -15.40
N ALA A 214 -37.76 -25.19 -15.91
CA ALA A 214 -38.39 -24.76 -17.17
C ALA A 214 -37.99 -25.65 -18.35
N ASN A 215 -36.77 -26.21 -18.31
CA ASN A 215 -36.22 -27.11 -19.31
C ASN A 215 -36.40 -28.61 -19.00
N GLN A 216 -37.07 -28.94 -17.89
CA GLN A 216 -37.25 -30.32 -17.42
C GLN A 216 -35.93 -31.11 -17.26
N GLY A 217 -34.82 -30.44 -16.95
CA GLY A 217 -33.53 -31.08 -16.65
C GLY A 217 -33.46 -31.62 -15.22
N ASP A 218 -32.44 -32.41 -14.88
CA ASP A 218 -32.23 -32.82 -13.49
C ASP A 218 -31.54 -31.69 -12.70
N LEU A 219 -31.99 -31.43 -11.47
CA LEU A 219 -31.38 -30.45 -10.57
C LEU A 219 -30.85 -31.12 -9.30
N TYR A 220 -29.54 -31.15 -9.15
CA TYR A 220 -28.86 -31.55 -7.91
C TYR A 220 -28.78 -30.35 -6.98
N LEU A 221 -29.63 -30.33 -5.96
CA LEU A 221 -29.81 -29.20 -5.05
C LEU A 221 -29.38 -29.57 -3.63
N MET A 222 -28.44 -28.79 -3.10
CA MET A 222 -28.05 -28.86 -1.69
C MET A 222 -28.18 -27.49 -1.03
N ARG A 223 -28.20 -27.45 0.30
CA ARG A 223 -28.29 -26.20 1.04
C ARG A 223 -26.90 -25.55 1.21
N PRO A 224 -26.83 -24.22 1.43
CA PRO A 224 -25.56 -23.54 1.66
C PRO A 224 -24.77 -24.09 2.87
N ASP A 225 -25.44 -24.45 3.96
CA ASP A 225 -24.81 -25.05 5.14
C ASP A 225 -24.16 -26.41 4.83
N GLN A 226 -24.82 -27.21 3.97
CA GLN A 226 -24.28 -28.49 3.52
C GLN A 226 -23.05 -28.30 2.63
N PHE A 227 -23.03 -27.27 1.77
CA PHE A 227 -21.87 -26.96 0.92
C PHE A 227 -20.66 -26.49 1.74
N VAL A 228 -20.89 -25.65 2.75
CA VAL A 228 -19.83 -25.20 3.66
C VAL A 228 -19.29 -26.37 4.47
N ARG A 229 -20.13 -27.33 4.87
CA ARG A 229 -19.67 -28.53 5.60
C ARG A 229 -18.88 -29.47 4.70
N GLU A 230 -19.38 -29.74 3.50
CA GLU A 230 -18.87 -30.79 2.59
C GLU A 230 -18.82 -30.29 1.13
N PRO A 231 -17.87 -29.41 0.77
CA PRO A 231 -17.80 -28.84 -0.59
C PRO A 231 -17.52 -29.89 -1.68
N ILE A 232 -16.92 -31.03 -1.32
CA ILE A 232 -16.72 -32.16 -2.26
C ILE A 232 -18.03 -32.69 -2.83
N ARG A 233 -19.13 -32.61 -2.07
CA ARG A 233 -20.45 -33.08 -2.51
C ARG A 233 -20.99 -32.26 -3.68
N TRP A 234 -20.65 -30.97 -3.74
CA TRP A 234 -20.92 -30.14 -4.90
C TRP A 234 -20.14 -30.66 -6.12
N LEU A 235 -18.83 -30.90 -6.01
CA LEU A 235 -18.02 -31.47 -7.09
C LEU A 235 -18.47 -32.88 -7.54
N GLN A 236 -19.02 -33.69 -6.63
CA GLN A 236 -19.64 -34.97 -6.98
C GLN A 236 -20.97 -34.81 -7.74
N ALA A 237 -21.78 -33.79 -7.40
CA ALA A 237 -22.97 -33.44 -8.17
C ALA A 237 -22.58 -32.90 -9.56
N MET A 238 -21.51 -32.13 -9.60
CA MET A 238 -20.91 -31.61 -10.81
C MET A 238 -20.53 -32.75 -11.76
N ALA A 239 -19.95 -33.87 -11.29
CA ALA A 239 -19.69 -35.04 -12.14
C ALA A 239 -20.96 -35.67 -12.80
N LYS A 240 -22.17 -35.29 -12.39
CA LYS A 240 -23.45 -35.75 -12.95
C LYS A 240 -24.21 -34.66 -13.71
N ALA A 241 -23.69 -33.44 -13.73
CA ALA A 241 -24.34 -32.25 -14.27
C ALA A 241 -23.41 -31.51 -15.25
N GLN A 242 -24.00 -30.75 -16.17
CA GLN A 242 -23.26 -29.99 -17.19
C GLN A 242 -23.11 -28.52 -16.80
N HIS A 243 -23.99 -28.04 -15.92
CA HIS A 243 -24.08 -26.65 -15.52
C HIS A 243 -24.02 -26.49 -14.00
N THR A 244 -23.46 -25.38 -13.56
CA THR A 244 -23.59 -24.88 -12.19
C THR A 244 -23.57 -23.35 -12.20
N VAL A 245 -24.01 -22.78 -11.10
CA VAL A 245 -23.90 -21.35 -10.81
C VAL A 245 -23.18 -21.17 -9.46
N SER A 246 -22.20 -20.27 -9.38
CA SER A 246 -21.51 -19.99 -8.13
C SER A 246 -20.82 -18.62 -8.15
N PRO A 247 -20.93 -17.81 -7.08
CA PRO A 247 -20.11 -16.61 -6.95
C PRO A 247 -18.64 -17.00 -6.81
N SER A 248 -17.73 -16.09 -7.14
CA SER A 248 -16.28 -16.38 -7.14
C SER A 248 -15.78 -16.83 -5.77
N PHE A 249 -16.34 -16.30 -4.67
CA PHE A 249 -15.98 -16.75 -3.33
C PHE A 249 -16.26 -18.25 -3.10
N GLY A 250 -17.34 -18.78 -3.67
CA GLY A 250 -17.74 -20.18 -3.52
C GLY A 250 -16.78 -21.11 -4.25
N ILE A 251 -16.40 -20.71 -5.47
CA ILE A 251 -15.40 -21.39 -6.31
C ILE A 251 -14.06 -21.44 -5.57
N GLY A 252 -13.58 -20.28 -5.10
CA GLY A 252 -12.33 -20.19 -4.35
C GLY A 252 -12.37 -20.91 -3.00
N TYR A 253 -13.53 -20.96 -2.33
CA TYR A 253 -13.72 -21.72 -1.09
C TYR A 253 -13.53 -23.22 -1.33
N ALA A 254 -14.17 -23.78 -2.37
CA ALA A 254 -14.01 -25.18 -2.73
C ALA A 254 -12.55 -25.49 -3.09
N ALA A 255 -11.91 -24.63 -3.91
CA ALA A 255 -10.51 -24.79 -4.32
C ALA A 255 -9.52 -24.81 -3.14
N ARG A 256 -9.75 -23.99 -2.11
CA ARG A 256 -8.89 -23.96 -0.90
C ARG A 256 -9.18 -25.10 0.08
N ARG A 257 -10.42 -25.57 0.15
CA ARG A 257 -10.86 -26.54 1.18
C ARG A 257 -10.58 -27.98 0.80
N LEU A 258 -10.56 -28.26 -0.50
CA LEU A 258 -10.33 -29.58 -1.09
C LEU A 258 -8.89 -29.73 -1.56
N LYS A 259 -8.40 -30.96 -1.53
CA LYS A 259 -7.08 -31.35 -2.03
C LYS A 259 -7.22 -32.18 -3.31
N ALA A 260 -6.11 -32.35 -4.03
CA ALA A 260 -6.07 -33.19 -5.23
C ALA A 260 -6.52 -34.64 -4.98
N GLU A 261 -6.26 -35.19 -3.78
CA GLU A 261 -6.71 -36.52 -3.35
C GLU A 261 -8.23 -36.64 -3.22
N ASP A 262 -8.91 -35.57 -2.78
CA ASP A 262 -10.37 -35.57 -2.58
C ASP A 262 -11.14 -35.65 -3.91
N VAL A 263 -10.54 -35.12 -4.99
CA VAL A 263 -11.14 -35.05 -6.32
C VAL A 263 -10.57 -36.09 -7.30
N ALA A 264 -9.69 -36.97 -6.83
CA ALA A 264 -8.92 -37.87 -7.69
C ALA A 264 -9.79 -38.77 -8.58
N ASP A 265 -10.90 -39.26 -8.03
CA ASP A 265 -11.81 -40.20 -8.71
C ASP A 265 -12.93 -39.51 -9.51
N LEU A 266 -12.93 -38.18 -9.59
CA LEU A 266 -13.94 -37.43 -10.35
C LEU A 266 -13.55 -37.30 -11.82
N ASP A 267 -14.54 -37.42 -12.70
CA ASP A 267 -14.46 -37.01 -14.10
C ASP A 267 -15.29 -35.74 -14.30
N LEU A 268 -14.61 -34.64 -14.60
CA LEU A 268 -15.19 -33.31 -14.84
C LEU A 268 -15.05 -32.89 -16.30
N SER A 269 -14.71 -33.82 -17.21
CA SER A 269 -14.56 -33.53 -18.64
C SER A 269 -15.89 -33.20 -19.35
N GLY A 270 -17.01 -33.68 -18.82
CA GLY A 270 -18.36 -33.43 -19.36
C GLY A 270 -18.93 -32.03 -19.09
N TRP A 271 -18.14 -31.13 -18.55
CA TRP A 271 -18.59 -29.81 -18.08
C TRP A 271 -18.69 -28.77 -19.18
N ARG A 272 -19.81 -28.02 -19.14
CA ARG A 272 -20.13 -26.97 -20.12
C ARG A 272 -20.05 -25.58 -19.52
N SER A 273 -20.76 -25.32 -18.41
CA SER A 273 -20.79 -23.97 -17.84
C SER A 273 -20.70 -23.94 -16.31
N LEU A 274 -19.74 -23.18 -15.80
CA LEU A 274 -19.69 -22.67 -14.44
C LEU A 274 -19.93 -21.16 -14.53
N VAL A 275 -21.17 -20.74 -14.33
CA VAL A 275 -21.52 -19.32 -14.34
C VAL A 275 -21.07 -18.67 -13.04
N THR A 276 -20.30 -17.59 -13.15
CA THR A 276 -19.83 -16.80 -12.02
C THR A 276 -20.12 -15.31 -12.23
N GLY A 277 -20.57 -14.67 -11.16
CA GLY A 277 -21.07 -13.30 -11.16
C GLY A 277 -21.62 -12.94 -9.79
N ALA A 278 -22.56 -12.01 -9.75
CA ALA A 278 -23.14 -11.42 -8.53
C ALA A 278 -22.14 -10.60 -7.66
N GLU A 279 -20.85 -10.68 -7.94
CA GLU A 279 -19.75 -9.87 -7.41
C GLU A 279 -18.71 -9.68 -8.52
N PRO A 280 -17.73 -8.75 -8.39
CA PRO A 280 -16.61 -8.70 -9.33
C PRO A 280 -15.94 -10.07 -9.44
N VAL A 281 -15.83 -10.57 -10.67
CA VAL A 281 -15.30 -11.92 -10.95
C VAL A 281 -13.83 -11.99 -10.56
N ASP A 282 -13.52 -12.86 -9.61
CA ASP A 282 -12.16 -13.02 -9.07
C ASP A 282 -11.37 -14.07 -9.86
N LEU A 283 -10.57 -13.59 -10.80
CA LEU A 283 -9.71 -14.41 -11.66
C LEU A 283 -8.75 -15.30 -10.86
N SER A 284 -8.34 -14.91 -9.65
CA SER A 284 -7.46 -15.74 -8.81
C SER A 284 -8.19 -16.98 -8.26
N SER A 285 -9.45 -16.83 -7.82
CA SER A 285 -10.29 -17.94 -7.38
C SER A 285 -10.60 -18.90 -8.54
N LEU A 286 -10.76 -18.39 -9.76
CA LEU A 286 -10.94 -19.20 -10.96
C LEU A 286 -9.66 -19.99 -11.29
N SER A 287 -8.48 -19.36 -11.22
CA SER A 287 -7.19 -20.02 -11.44
C SER A 287 -6.95 -21.16 -10.44
N ALA A 288 -7.17 -20.91 -9.15
CA ALA A 288 -7.03 -21.93 -8.10
C ALA A 288 -7.97 -23.12 -8.32
N PHE A 289 -9.18 -22.87 -8.83
CA PHE A 289 -10.11 -23.93 -9.20
C PHE A 289 -9.65 -24.72 -10.43
N CYS A 290 -9.09 -24.05 -11.45
CA CYS A 290 -8.47 -24.73 -12.58
C CYS A 290 -7.29 -25.63 -12.17
N GLU A 291 -6.48 -25.21 -11.19
CA GLU A 291 -5.39 -26.03 -10.66
C GLU A 291 -5.92 -27.31 -9.99
N LEU A 292 -7.01 -27.22 -9.23
CA LEU A 292 -7.65 -28.36 -8.56
C LEU A 292 -8.38 -29.29 -9.55
N ALA A 293 -9.23 -28.74 -10.41
CA ALA A 293 -10.19 -29.48 -11.23
C ALA A 293 -9.71 -29.75 -12.66
N GLY A 294 -8.75 -28.97 -13.16
CA GLY A 294 -8.19 -29.11 -14.50
C GLY A 294 -7.60 -30.50 -14.78
N PRO A 295 -6.82 -31.10 -13.87
CA PRO A 295 -6.34 -32.47 -14.02
C PRO A 295 -7.44 -33.53 -14.11
N ARG A 296 -8.70 -33.20 -13.78
CA ARG A 296 -9.89 -34.07 -13.86
C ARG A 296 -10.76 -33.76 -15.08
N GLY A 297 -10.28 -32.93 -16.01
CA GLY A 297 -10.94 -32.65 -17.29
C GLY A 297 -11.73 -31.34 -17.34
N PHE A 298 -11.82 -30.58 -16.24
CA PHE A 298 -12.46 -29.26 -16.26
C PHE A 298 -11.68 -28.28 -17.16
N ARG A 299 -12.36 -27.64 -18.11
CA ARG A 299 -11.77 -26.67 -19.05
C ARG A 299 -11.95 -25.24 -18.53
N SER A 300 -10.94 -24.40 -18.63
CA SER A 300 -11.05 -22.96 -18.27
C SER A 300 -12.12 -22.22 -19.08
N THR A 301 -12.38 -22.66 -20.32
CA THR A 301 -13.45 -22.13 -21.19
C THR A 301 -14.86 -22.56 -20.76
N ALA A 302 -14.99 -23.39 -19.72
CA ALA A 302 -16.29 -23.66 -19.10
C ALA A 302 -16.71 -22.53 -18.15
N PHE A 303 -15.83 -21.60 -17.78
CA PHE A 303 -16.24 -20.44 -17.00
C PHE A 303 -17.06 -19.46 -17.84
N VAL A 304 -18.22 -19.08 -17.31
CA VAL A 304 -19.07 -18.03 -17.86
C VAL A 304 -19.06 -16.86 -16.90
N ALA A 305 -18.22 -15.86 -17.16
CA ALA A 305 -18.21 -14.61 -16.39
C ALA A 305 -19.41 -13.75 -16.80
N ALA A 306 -20.26 -13.39 -15.84
CA ALA A 306 -21.56 -12.75 -16.09
C ALA A 306 -21.83 -11.56 -15.17
N TYR A 307 -22.55 -10.57 -15.71
CA TYR A 307 -23.08 -9.42 -14.99
C TYR A 307 -24.59 -9.52 -14.85
N GLY A 308 -25.11 -9.15 -13.68
CA GLY A 308 -26.52 -9.33 -13.36
C GLY A 308 -26.96 -8.74 -12.03
N LEU A 309 -28.27 -8.49 -11.92
CA LEU A 309 -28.95 -7.94 -10.76
C LEU A 309 -30.44 -8.30 -10.79
N ALA A 310 -31.07 -8.37 -9.61
CA ALA A 310 -32.49 -8.69 -9.47
C ALA A 310 -33.41 -7.70 -10.21
N GLU A 311 -33.04 -6.42 -10.27
CA GLU A 311 -33.76 -5.38 -11.03
C GLU A 311 -33.78 -5.64 -12.55
N ALA A 312 -32.87 -6.47 -13.07
CA ALA A 312 -32.87 -7.00 -14.43
C ALA A 312 -33.24 -8.50 -14.46
N THR A 313 -34.04 -8.95 -13.49
CA THR A 313 -34.42 -10.34 -13.22
C THR A 313 -33.27 -11.23 -12.74
N LEU A 314 -32.20 -11.35 -13.53
CA LEU A 314 -30.93 -11.93 -13.09
C LEU A 314 -29.79 -11.54 -14.05
N MET A 315 -29.68 -12.18 -15.23
CA MET A 315 -28.51 -12.04 -16.10
C MET A 315 -28.71 -10.92 -17.13
N VAL A 316 -27.73 -10.03 -17.25
CA VAL A 316 -27.69 -8.95 -18.26
C VAL A 316 -26.74 -9.31 -19.40
N SER A 317 -25.51 -9.69 -19.05
CA SER A 317 -24.47 -10.13 -19.99
C SER A 317 -23.70 -11.32 -19.42
N GLY A 318 -23.09 -12.12 -20.30
CA GLY A 318 -22.24 -13.23 -19.91
C GLY A 318 -21.36 -13.69 -21.05
N THR A 319 -20.16 -14.18 -20.72
CA THR A 319 -19.23 -14.76 -21.71
C THR A 319 -19.90 -16.00 -22.34
N PRO A 320 -20.04 -16.09 -23.67
CA PRO A 320 -20.63 -17.25 -24.31
C PRO A 320 -19.82 -18.51 -23.97
N VAL A 321 -20.51 -19.65 -23.82
CA VAL A 321 -19.84 -20.93 -23.58
C VAL A 321 -18.82 -21.23 -24.68
N GLU A 322 -17.71 -21.86 -24.30
CA GLU A 322 -16.56 -22.19 -25.17
C GLU A 322 -15.70 -21.00 -25.64
N GLU A 323 -16.15 -19.75 -25.43
CA GLU A 323 -15.30 -18.58 -25.55
C GLU A 323 -14.51 -18.35 -24.26
N PRO A 324 -13.23 -17.95 -24.34
CA PRO A 324 -12.45 -17.68 -23.14
C PRO A 324 -12.75 -16.28 -22.58
N ILE A 325 -12.64 -16.14 -21.26
CA ILE A 325 -12.77 -14.84 -20.59
C ILE A 325 -11.62 -13.93 -21.03
N VAL A 326 -11.96 -12.75 -21.56
CA VAL A 326 -11.00 -11.73 -21.96
C VAL A 326 -10.70 -10.81 -20.77
N ALA A 327 -9.49 -10.90 -20.22
CA ALA A 327 -9.05 -10.09 -19.10
C ALA A 327 -8.32 -8.82 -19.55
N ARG A 328 -8.47 -7.74 -18.79
CA ARG A 328 -7.79 -6.46 -19.00
C ARG A 328 -7.11 -6.02 -17.71
N ARG A 329 -5.84 -5.63 -17.79
CA ARG A 329 -5.15 -4.94 -16.69
C ARG A 329 -5.29 -3.44 -16.92
N ILE A 330 -5.94 -2.74 -16.00
CA ILE A 330 -6.23 -1.31 -16.15
C ILE A 330 -5.36 -0.47 -15.21
N ASP A 331 -5.04 0.75 -15.62
CA ASP A 331 -4.51 1.75 -14.70
C ASP A 331 -5.65 2.26 -13.83
N GLN A 332 -5.78 1.69 -12.63
CA GLN A 332 -6.79 2.11 -11.66
C GLN A 332 -6.63 3.58 -11.24
N SER A 333 -5.45 4.17 -11.45
CA SER A 333 -5.19 5.58 -11.20
C SER A 333 -5.83 6.50 -12.26
N SER A 334 -6.18 5.97 -13.43
CA SER A 334 -6.81 6.72 -14.53
C SER A 334 -8.33 6.84 -14.40
N LEU A 335 -8.97 6.11 -13.49
CA LEU A 335 -10.43 6.02 -13.39
C LEU A 335 -11.09 7.36 -13.04
N ARG A 336 -11.84 7.91 -13.99
CA ARG A 336 -12.62 9.16 -13.92
C ARG A 336 -13.91 8.98 -14.71
N MET A 337 -15.06 9.35 -14.15
CA MET A 337 -16.35 9.25 -14.85
C MET A 337 -16.34 10.16 -16.09
N GLY A 338 -16.82 9.66 -17.22
CA GLY A 338 -16.83 10.37 -18.49
C GLY A 338 -15.50 10.37 -19.25
N GLU A 339 -14.43 9.79 -18.69
CA GLU A 339 -13.10 9.78 -19.31
C GLU A 339 -12.64 8.39 -19.76
N PRO A 340 -11.74 8.30 -20.75
CA PRO A 340 -11.17 7.03 -21.21
C PRO A 340 -10.42 6.27 -20.11
N VAL A 341 -10.66 4.96 -20.00
CA VAL A 341 -9.95 4.04 -19.12
C VAL A 341 -8.64 3.61 -19.79
N SER A 342 -7.52 3.81 -19.10
CA SER A 342 -6.21 3.38 -19.61
C SER A 342 -6.00 1.88 -19.39
N ILE A 343 -5.92 1.12 -20.49
CA ILE A 343 -5.63 -0.31 -20.49
C ILE A 343 -4.11 -0.51 -20.59
N LEU A 344 -3.54 -1.12 -19.57
CA LEU A 344 -2.11 -1.44 -19.48
C LEU A 344 -1.78 -2.74 -20.21
N GLU A 345 -2.67 -3.73 -20.12
CA GLU A 345 -2.42 -5.06 -20.66
C GLU A 345 -3.71 -5.82 -20.99
N SER A 346 -3.61 -6.78 -21.89
CA SER A 346 -4.71 -7.61 -22.36
C SER A 346 -4.30 -9.07 -22.37
N ALA A 347 -5.14 -9.95 -21.82
CA ALA A 347 -4.86 -11.38 -21.78
C ALA A 347 -6.14 -12.21 -21.91
N VAL A 348 -5.96 -13.48 -22.26
CA VAL A 348 -7.03 -14.48 -22.33
C VAL A 348 -6.89 -15.42 -21.13
N PHE A 349 -7.94 -15.57 -20.34
CA PHE A 349 -7.93 -16.41 -19.15
C PHE A 349 -7.72 -17.89 -19.52
N GLY A 350 -6.86 -18.58 -18.77
CA GLY A 350 -6.44 -19.96 -19.07
C GLY A 350 -5.36 -20.08 -20.15
N GLY A 351 -4.85 -18.97 -20.69
CA GLY A 351 -3.69 -18.90 -21.57
C GLY A 351 -2.38 -18.70 -20.78
N GLN A 352 -1.88 -17.47 -20.75
CA GLN A 352 -0.68 -17.09 -19.98
C GLN A 352 -1.05 -16.76 -18.51
N PRO A 353 -0.12 -16.97 -17.55
CA PRO A 353 -0.31 -16.52 -16.17
C PRO A 353 -0.57 -15.00 -16.11
N LEU A 354 -1.62 -14.60 -15.39
CA LEU A 354 -1.96 -13.20 -15.17
C LEU A 354 -1.11 -12.65 -14.01
N ALA A 355 0.04 -12.03 -14.32
CA ALA A 355 0.94 -11.43 -13.34
C ALA A 355 0.60 -9.94 -13.09
N GLY A 356 0.80 -9.48 -11.86
CA GLY A 356 0.56 -8.09 -11.45
C GLY A 356 -0.89 -7.80 -11.01
N GLU A 357 -1.11 -6.64 -10.39
CA GLU A 357 -2.42 -6.21 -9.89
C GLU A 357 -3.24 -5.46 -10.96
N GLY A 358 -4.57 -5.35 -10.73
CA GLY A 358 -5.46 -4.53 -11.56
C GLY A 358 -6.12 -5.25 -12.73
N TRP A 359 -6.11 -6.59 -12.74
CA TRP A 359 -6.84 -7.39 -13.73
C TRP A 359 -8.35 -7.41 -13.45
N ILE A 360 -9.14 -7.16 -14.48
CA ILE A 360 -10.59 -7.29 -14.47
C ILE A 360 -11.05 -8.25 -15.57
N ALA A 361 -12.12 -9.01 -15.30
CA ALA A 361 -12.70 -9.95 -16.24
C ALA A 361 -13.70 -9.25 -17.18
N GLY A 362 -13.65 -9.57 -18.47
CA GLY A 362 -14.74 -9.27 -19.39
C GLY A 362 -15.96 -10.11 -19.04
N LEU A 363 -17.14 -9.50 -19.03
CA LEU A 363 -18.41 -10.11 -18.61
C LEU A 363 -19.26 -10.52 -19.82
N GLY A 364 -18.58 -10.78 -20.93
CA GLY A 364 -19.17 -11.16 -22.20
C GLY A 364 -19.63 -9.98 -23.06
N PRO A 365 -20.05 -10.28 -24.30
CA PRO A 365 -20.62 -9.30 -25.18
C PRO A 365 -22.03 -8.91 -24.72
N HIS A 366 -22.41 -7.69 -25.07
CA HIS A 366 -23.74 -7.16 -24.86
C HIS A 366 -24.28 -6.58 -26.17
N GLY A 367 -25.59 -6.75 -26.38
CA GLY A 367 -26.29 -6.14 -27.50
C GLY A 367 -26.50 -4.64 -27.31
N ARG A 368 -27.45 -4.07 -28.06
CA ARG A 368 -27.91 -2.67 -27.88
C ARG A 368 -28.62 -2.40 -26.55
N GLU A 369 -28.81 -3.42 -25.75
CA GLU A 369 -29.53 -3.39 -24.47
C GLU A 369 -28.71 -2.85 -23.31
N VAL A 370 -27.39 -2.66 -23.49
CA VAL A 370 -26.51 -2.08 -22.46
C VAL A 370 -25.77 -0.89 -23.02
N SER A 371 -25.99 0.27 -22.39
CA SER A 371 -25.31 1.54 -22.68
C SER A 371 -24.49 1.99 -21.47
N ILE A 372 -23.42 2.73 -21.72
CA ILE A 372 -22.64 3.40 -20.67
C ILE A 372 -22.94 4.89 -20.76
N LEU A 373 -23.42 5.50 -19.68
CA LEU A 373 -23.77 6.92 -19.63
C LEU A 373 -22.79 7.72 -18.75
N ASP A 374 -22.50 8.97 -19.13
CA ASP A 374 -21.77 9.92 -18.28
C ASP A 374 -22.66 10.53 -17.17
N GLU A 375 -22.11 11.48 -16.42
CA GLU A 375 -22.84 12.18 -15.34
C GLU A 375 -23.99 13.06 -15.87
N ASP A 376 -23.96 13.47 -17.15
CA ASP A 376 -25.01 14.24 -17.82
C ASP A 376 -26.10 13.34 -18.44
N GLY A 377 -25.96 12.02 -18.34
CA GLY A 377 -26.88 11.03 -18.89
C GLY A 377 -26.72 10.79 -20.40
N LYS A 378 -25.57 11.14 -20.98
CA LYS A 378 -25.26 10.89 -22.40
C LYS A 378 -24.44 9.63 -22.57
N GLU A 379 -24.69 8.89 -23.65
CA GLU A 379 -23.91 7.71 -23.98
C GLU A 379 -22.46 8.08 -24.32
N VAL A 380 -21.51 7.37 -23.71
CA VAL A 380 -20.07 7.61 -23.89
C VAL A 380 -19.44 6.66 -24.91
N PRO A 381 -18.30 7.03 -25.52
CA PRO A 381 -17.56 6.15 -26.42
C PRO A 381 -17.07 4.84 -25.77
N ASP A 382 -16.72 3.87 -26.62
CA ASP A 382 -16.01 2.66 -26.17
C ASP A 382 -14.67 3.02 -25.49
N GLY A 383 -14.35 2.31 -24.42
CA GLY A 383 -13.22 2.58 -23.54
C GLY A 383 -13.48 3.63 -22.46
N THR A 384 -14.63 4.30 -22.43
CA THR A 384 -14.92 5.36 -21.47
C THR A 384 -15.69 4.86 -20.24
N LEU A 385 -15.28 5.31 -19.05
CA LEU A 385 -15.94 4.96 -17.79
C LEU A 385 -17.25 5.73 -17.63
N GLY A 386 -18.33 5.02 -17.26
CA GLY A 386 -19.60 5.65 -16.93
C GLY A 386 -20.54 4.72 -16.15
N GLN A 387 -21.80 5.12 -16.04
CA GLN A 387 -22.87 4.33 -15.44
C GLN A 387 -23.37 3.26 -16.41
N ILE A 388 -23.49 2.02 -15.94
CA ILE A 388 -24.14 0.94 -16.69
C ILE A 388 -25.66 1.16 -16.67
N VAL A 389 -26.26 1.18 -17.85
CA VAL A 389 -27.71 1.33 -18.03
C VAL A 389 -28.21 0.21 -18.92
N VAL A 390 -29.32 -0.41 -18.51
CA VAL A 390 -29.89 -1.59 -19.15
C VAL A 390 -31.28 -1.28 -19.67
N ASP A 391 -31.46 -1.45 -20.97
CA ASP A 391 -32.75 -1.38 -21.67
C ASP A 391 -33.02 -2.77 -22.27
N SER A 392 -33.82 -3.59 -21.57
CA SER A 392 -34.15 -4.94 -22.01
C SER A 392 -35.51 -5.39 -21.48
N SER A 393 -36.13 -6.37 -22.14
CA SER A 393 -37.36 -7.00 -21.64
C SER A 393 -37.18 -7.80 -20.35
N SER A 394 -35.93 -8.03 -19.91
CA SER A 394 -35.63 -8.62 -18.59
C SER A 394 -35.65 -7.60 -17.46
N VAL A 395 -35.75 -6.29 -17.75
CA VAL A 395 -35.89 -5.24 -16.72
C VAL A 395 -37.21 -5.44 -15.97
N ALA A 396 -37.12 -5.53 -14.65
CA ALA A 396 -38.26 -5.73 -13.76
C ALA A 396 -39.24 -4.56 -13.84
N MET A 397 -40.47 -4.79 -13.37
CA MET A 397 -41.56 -3.80 -13.44
C MET A 397 -41.33 -2.57 -12.55
N GLY A 398 -40.45 -2.69 -11.56
CA GLY A 398 -40.18 -1.66 -10.55
C GLY A 398 -40.11 -2.23 -9.13
N TYR A 399 -40.07 -1.34 -8.14
CA TYR A 399 -40.15 -1.72 -6.73
C TYR A 399 -41.60 -1.72 -6.22
N CYS A 400 -41.92 -2.57 -5.23
CA CYS A 400 -43.27 -2.63 -4.61
C CYS A 400 -43.71 -1.30 -3.99
N ASP A 401 -42.77 -0.50 -3.49
CA ASP A 401 -43.02 0.81 -2.89
C ASP A 401 -42.25 1.89 -3.68
N LEU A 402 -42.99 2.72 -4.41
CA LEU A 402 -42.46 3.78 -5.27
C LEU A 402 -41.74 4.88 -4.48
N SER A 403 -41.97 5.02 -3.17
CA SER A 403 -41.19 5.94 -2.34
C SER A 403 -39.72 5.51 -2.25
N GLN A 404 -39.44 4.21 -2.45
CA GLN A 404 -38.09 3.64 -2.46
C GLN A 404 -37.31 3.94 -3.74
N GLU A 405 -37.98 4.36 -4.82
CA GLU A 405 -37.31 4.89 -6.02
C GLU A 405 -36.69 6.27 -5.74
N ARG A 406 -37.34 7.10 -4.91
CA ARG A 406 -36.88 8.45 -4.58
C ARG A 406 -35.83 8.50 -3.47
N ALA A 407 -35.78 7.46 -2.62
CA ALA A 407 -34.83 7.34 -1.51
C ALA A 407 -33.48 6.70 -1.90
N SER A 408 -33.34 6.25 -3.15
CA SER A 408 -32.20 5.49 -3.68
C SER A 408 -31.16 6.40 -4.32
N SER A 409 -29.94 6.47 -3.78
CA SER A 409 -28.82 7.20 -4.38
C SER A 409 -28.10 6.44 -5.51
N GLY A 410 -28.65 5.33 -6.04
CA GLY A 410 -27.92 4.42 -6.94
C GLY A 410 -28.73 3.77 -8.06
N THR A 411 -29.61 2.80 -7.74
CA THR A 411 -30.40 2.06 -8.73
C THR A 411 -31.80 2.67 -8.89
N ARG A 412 -32.24 2.88 -10.13
CA ARG A 412 -33.56 3.44 -10.43
C ARG A 412 -34.10 2.94 -11.76
N PHE A 413 -35.42 2.83 -11.84
CA PHE A 413 -36.14 2.63 -13.09
C PHE A 413 -36.49 4.01 -13.67
N CYS A 414 -36.22 4.22 -14.96
CA CYS A 414 -36.54 5.45 -15.68
C CYS A 414 -37.15 5.05 -17.03
N ASP A 415 -38.45 5.27 -17.21
CA ASP A 415 -39.17 5.02 -18.47
C ASP A 415 -38.92 3.62 -19.07
N GLY A 416 -38.93 2.57 -18.23
CA GLY A 416 -38.69 1.18 -18.64
C GLY A 416 -37.21 0.80 -18.78
N THR A 417 -36.30 1.77 -18.66
CA THR A 417 -34.85 1.56 -18.63
C THR A 417 -34.35 1.47 -17.18
N LEU A 418 -33.39 0.60 -16.92
CA LEU A 418 -32.76 0.42 -15.62
C LEU A 418 -31.41 1.13 -15.55
N HIS A 419 -31.33 2.18 -14.74
CA HIS A 419 -30.05 2.72 -14.29
C HIS A 419 -29.56 1.87 -13.12
N THR A 420 -28.54 1.06 -13.33
CA THR A 420 -28.12 0.04 -12.35
C THR A 420 -27.47 0.66 -11.11
N GLY A 421 -26.86 1.84 -11.27
CA GLY A 421 -26.04 2.46 -10.24
C GLY A 421 -24.64 1.86 -10.14
N ASP A 422 -24.25 1.05 -11.12
CA ASP A 422 -22.94 0.42 -11.21
C ASP A 422 -22.08 1.14 -12.25
N ALA A 423 -20.79 1.25 -11.96
CA ALA A 423 -19.79 1.84 -12.83
C ALA A 423 -19.13 0.75 -13.68
N GLY A 424 -18.94 1.05 -14.96
CA GLY A 424 -18.28 0.18 -15.89
C GLY A 424 -17.95 0.89 -17.20
N PHE A 425 -17.30 0.16 -18.09
CA PHE A 425 -16.99 0.61 -19.43
C PHE A 425 -17.15 -0.55 -20.41
N ARG A 426 -17.26 -0.20 -21.69
CA ARG A 426 -17.23 -1.16 -22.79
C ARG A 426 -15.85 -1.13 -23.42
N HIS A 427 -15.34 -2.27 -23.84
CA HIS A 427 -14.15 -2.30 -24.66
C HIS A 427 -14.12 -3.54 -25.55
N ASP A 428 -13.81 -3.38 -26.84
CA ASP A 428 -13.78 -4.47 -27.83
C ASP A 428 -15.05 -5.34 -27.82
N GLY A 429 -16.21 -4.70 -27.60
CA GLY A 429 -17.51 -5.37 -27.54
C GLY A 429 -17.77 -6.17 -26.26
N GLN A 430 -16.89 -6.10 -25.25
CA GLN A 430 -17.07 -6.71 -23.93
C GLN A 430 -17.52 -5.67 -22.90
N LEU A 431 -18.32 -6.10 -21.91
CA LEU A 431 -18.64 -5.29 -20.74
C LEU A 431 -17.62 -5.53 -19.61
N TYR A 432 -17.14 -4.44 -19.00
CA TYR A 432 -16.28 -4.48 -17.82
C TYR A 432 -16.95 -3.69 -16.69
N ALA A 433 -17.32 -4.39 -15.60
CA ALA A 433 -17.92 -3.76 -14.42
C ALA A 433 -16.87 -3.61 -13.31
N LEU A 434 -16.81 -2.42 -12.69
CA LEU A 434 -15.85 -2.09 -11.62
C LEU A 434 -16.48 -2.15 -10.23
N GLY A 435 -17.72 -1.71 -10.08
CA GLY A 435 -18.40 -1.70 -8.78
C GLY A 435 -19.56 -0.71 -8.71
N ARG A 436 -20.15 -0.54 -7.52
CA ARG A 436 -21.31 0.34 -7.35
C ARG A 436 -20.88 1.80 -7.17
N MET A 437 -21.47 2.73 -7.94
CA MET A 437 -21.14 4.17 -7.90
C MET A 437 -21.37 4.79 -6.52
N GLY A 438 -22.49 4.48 -5.86
CA GLY A 438 -22.84 5.03 -4.54
C GLY A 438 -21.95 4.58 -3.38
N TRP A 439 -21.04 3.65 -3.63
CA TRP A 439 -20.11 3.08 -2.66
C TRP A 439 -18.66 3.44 -3.00
N ALA A 440 -18.43 4.08 -4.14
CA ALA A 440 -17.13 4.61 -4.49
C ALA A 440 -16.82 5.85 -3.63
N LEU A 441 -15.65 5.87 -3.02
CA LEU A 441 -15.14 7.07 -2.38
C LEU A 441 -14.40 7.91 -3.42
N LYS A 442 -14.79 9.19 -3.58
CA LYS A 442 -14.01 10.14 -4.38
C LYS A 442 -12.74 10.55 -3.62
N VAL A 443 -11.57 10.12 -4.10
CA VAL A 443 -10.24 10.39 -3.53
C VAL A 443 -9.41 11.15 -4.55
N ARG A 444 -9.12 12.44 -4.32
CA ARG A 444 -8.32 13.29 -5.23
C ARG A 444 -8.83 13.27 -6.68
N GLY A 445 -10.15 13.34 -6.84
CA GLY A 445 -10.85 13.21 -8.13
C GLY A 445 -10.95 11.78 -8.69
N LYS A 446 -10.30 10.77 -8.09
CA LYS A 446 -10.38 9.35 -8.48
C LYS A 446 -11.56 8.67 -7.78
N SER A 447 -12.21 7.72 -8.44
CA SER A 447 -13.21 6.85 -7.77
C SER A 447 -12.52 5.60 -7.22
N VAL A 448 -12.58 5.40 -5.89
CA VAL A 448 -12.09 4.18 -5.20
C VAL A 448 -13.29 3.33 -4.82
N PHE A 449 -13.46 2.18 -5.46
CA PHE A 449 -14.54 1.23 -5.16
C PHE A 449 -14.18 0.36 -3.94
N MET A 450 -15.15 0.14 -3.04
CA MET A 450 -14.90 -0.59 -1.78
C MET A 450 -14.50 -2.05 -2.02
N GLU A 451 -15.04 -2.68 -3.04
CA GLU A 451 -14.70 -4.05 -3.44
C GLU A 451 -13.26 -4.18 -3.94
N ASP A 452 -12.79 -3.23 -4.75
CA ASP A 452 -11.39 -3.17 -5.21
C ASP A 452 -10.45 -2.86 -4.05
N PHE A 453 -10.89 -1.98 -3.15
CA PHE A 453 -10.18 -1.67 -1.92
C PHE A 453 -10.03 -2.91 -1.03
N GLU A 454 -11.09 -3.68 -0.82
CA GLU A 454 -11.05 -4.97 -0.10
C GLU A 454 -10.13 -5.99 -0.78
N ALA A 455 -10.18 -6.10 -2.11
CA ALA A 455 -9.34 -7.04 -2.87
C ALA A 455 -7.85 -6.70 -2.75
N ARG A 456 -7.50 -5.41 -2.87
CA ARG A 456 -6.13 -4.91 -2.64
C ARG A 456 -5.68 -5.16 -1.21
N LEU A 457 -6.54 -4.92 -0.22
CA LEU A 457 -6.24 -5.22 1.17
C LEU A 457 -6.02 -6.72 1.39
N ALA A 458 -6.86 -7.58 0.82
CA ALA A 458 -6.69 -9.02 0.91
C ALA A 458 -5.35 -9.48 0.32
N SER A 459 -4.99 -8.97 -0.87
CA SER A 459 -3.69 -9.20 -1.53
C SER A 459 -2.52 -8.78 -0.63
N ALA A 460 -2.55 -7.53 -0.14
CA ALA A 460 -1.46 -6.95 0.63
C ALA A 460 -1.30 -7.52 2.05
N THR A 461 -2.35 -8.12 2.62
CA THR A 461 -2.37 -8.58 4.02
C THR A 461 -2.36 -10.10 4.16
N GLY A 462 -2.55 -10.84 3.07
CA GLY A 462 -2.81 -12.28 3.09
C GLY A 462 -4.14 -12.67 3.77
N LEU A 463 -4.98 -11.70 4.14
CA LEU A 463 -6.28 -11.97 4.71
C LEU A 463 -7.22 -12.53 3.63
N PRO A 464 -8.07 -13.51 3.96
CA PRO A 464 -9.12 -13.93 3.04
C PRO A 464 -10.01 -12.73 2.70
N LYS A 465 -10.26 -12.45 1.42
CA LYS A 465 -11.21 -11.41 0.98
C LYS A 465 -12.56 -11.54 1.70
N GLY A 466 -13.01 -12.79 1.90
CA GLY A 466 -14.22 -13.10 2.65
C GLY A 466 -14.18 -12.75 4.14
N ALA A 467 -13.07 -12.28 4.71
CA ALA A 467 -12.97 -11.79 6.10
C ALA A 467 -12.94 -10.26 6.19
N LEU A 468 -13.09 -9.55 5.06
CA LEU A 468 -13.04 -8.09 4.96
C LEU A 468 -14.39 -7.52 4.50
N CYS A 469 -14.72 -6.32 4.97
CA CYS A 469 -15.84 -5.52 4.49
C CYS A 469 -15.49 -4.04 4.65
N ALA A 470 -15.39 -3.29 3.56
CA ALA A 470 -15.17 -1.86 3.55
C ALA A 470 -16.49 -1.13 3.28
N ALA A 471 -16.80 -0.12 4.09
CA ALA A 471 -17.95 0.75 3.92
C ALA A 471 -17.48 2.20 3.79
N ALA A 472 -17.94 2.90 2.75
CA ALA A 472 -17.76 4.34 2.67
C ALA A 472 -18.47 5.02 3.85
N ILE A 473 -17.82 5.99 4.48
CA ILE A 473 -18.37 6.81 5.56
C ILE A 473 -19.15 7.97 4.91
N PRO A 474 -20.50 7.96 4.91
CA PRO A 474 -21.30 9.01 4.29
C PRO A 474 -21.40 10.23 5.22
N GLY A 475 -21.27 11.45 4.65
CA GLY A 475 -21.74 12.68 5.31
C GLY A 475 -20.89 13.24 6.46
N GLY A 476 -19.63 12.83 6.62
CA GLY A 476 -18.68 13.46 7.56
C GLY A 476 -17.90 14.64 6.94
N PRO A 477 -17.28 15.53 7.75
CA PRO A 477 -16.43 16.63 7.25
C PRO A 477 -15.17 16.15 6.50
N VAL A 478 -14.78 14.88 6.68
CA VAL A 478 -13.72 14.21 5.91
C VAL A 478 -14.28 12.89 5.36
N PRO A 479 -14.33 12.69 4.02
CA PRO A 479 -14.73 11.43 3.41
C PRO A 479 -13.78 10.29 3.82
N GLY A 480 -14.30 9.07 4.03
CA GLY A 480 -13.48 7.96 4.52
C GLY A 480 -14.06 6.56 4.34
N VAL A 481 -13.36 5.57 4.88
CA VAL A 481 -13.70 4.14 4.85
C VAL A 481 -13.68 3.56 6.25
N ALA A 482 -14.77 2.89 6.62
CA ALA A 482 -14.81 1.97 7.74
C ALA A 482 -14.54 0.55 7.23
N LEU A 483 -13.42 -0.03 7.61
CA LEU A 483 -13.03 -1.40 7.29
C LEU A 483 -13.33 -2.32 8.47
N PHE A 484 -14.16 -3.32 8.25
CA PHE A 484 -14.50 -4.38 9.19
C PHE A 484 -13.73 -5.64 8.85
N VAL A 485 -13.16 -6.30 9.87
CA VAL A 485 -12.30 -7.49 9.72
C VAL A 485 -12.74 -8.60 10.68
N GLU A 486 -12.98 -9.82 10.17
CA GLU A 486 -13.36 -11.01 10.97
C GLU A 486 -12.12 -11.81 11.40
N ARG A 487 -11.19 -11.14 12.10
CA ARG A 487 -9.99 -11.78 12.66
C ARG A 487 -9.66 -11.22 14.04
N PRO A 488 -9.04 -12.02 14.92
CA PRO A 488 -8.34 -11.46 16.08
C PRO A 488 -7.30 -10.44 15.63
N VAL A 489 -7.03 -9.44 16.47
CA VAL A 489 -5.94 -8.47 16.25
C VAL A 489 -4.63 -9.23 16.05
N GLY A 490 -3.87 -8.86 15.03
CA GLY A 490 -2.57 -9.45 14.73
C GLY A 490 -1.85 -8.69 13.64
N ASP A 491 -0.79 -9.28 13.09
CA ASP A 491 0.16 -8.63 12.18
C ASP A 491 -0.47 -8.10 10.87
N TRP A 492 -1.70 -8.50 10.55
CA TRP A 492 -2.44 -8.00 9.40
C TRP A 492 -2.88 -6.53 9.53
N LEU A 493 -2.99 -5.99 10.75
CA LEU A 493 -3.52 -4.63 10.98
C LEU A 493 -2.62 -3.55 10.37
N SER A 494 -1.30 -3.70 10.50
CA SER A 494 -0.32 -2.77 9.93
C SER A 494 -0.34 -2.80 8.39
N ALA A 495 -0.38 -4.01 7.81
CA ALA A 495 -0.53 -4.21 6.37
C ALA A 495 -1.85 -3.61 5.84
N VAL A 496 -2.96 -3.76 6.60
CA VAL A 496 -4.25 -3.15 6.29
C VAL A 496 -4.13 -1.62 6.28
N GLN A 497 -3.50 -1.02 7.28
CA GLN A 497 -3.33 0.43 7.36
C GLN A 497 -2.45 0.96 6.23
N GLN A 498 -1.37 0.26 5.87
CA GLN A 498 -0.46 0.62 4.79
C GLN A 498 -1.15 0.57 3.43
N ALA A 499 -1.78 -0.57 3.10
CA ALA A 499 -2.49 -0.74 1.84
C ALA A 499 -3.71 0.20 1.74
N ALA A 500 -4.39 0.46 2.86
CA ALA A 500 -5.48 1.42 2.91
C ALA A 500 -5.01 2.86 2.64
N ARG A 501 -3.89 3.29 3.25
CA ARG A 501 -3.29 4.62 2.99
C ARG A 501 -2.81 4.77 1.55
N ALA A 502 -2.26 3.72 0.95
CA ALA A 502 -1.88 3.73 -0.45
C ALA A 502 -3.09 3.95 -1.39
N CYS A 503 -4.25 3.40 -1.02
CA CYS A 503 -5.47 3.53 -1.83
C CYS A 503 -6.24 4.84 -1.57
N LEU A 504 -6.35 5.27 -0.31
CA LEU A 504 -7.18 6.41 0.10
C LEU A 504 -6.38 7.72 0.23
N GLY A 505 -5.06 7.66 0.35
CA GLY A 505 -4.23 8.82 0.68
C GLY A 505 -4.35 9.23 2.17
N PRO A 506 -3.53 10.19 2.63
CA PRO A 506 -3.48 10.63 4.03
C PRO A 506 -4.66 11.53 4.45
N ALA A 507 -5.40 12.08 3.49
CA ALA A 507 -6.49 13.03 3.73
C ALA A 507 -7.84 12.36 4.03
N HIS A 508 -7.95 11.05 3.81
CA HIS A 508 -9.20 10.31 3.94
C HIS A 508 -9.21 9.50 5.22
N MET A 509 -10.35 9.52 5.92
CA MET A 509 -10.49 8.80 7.17
C MET A 509 -10.48 7.30 6.89
N LEU A 510 -9.60 6.54 7.54
CA LEU A 510 -9.71 5.09 7.68
C LEU A 510 -10.08 4.77 9.12
N ARG A 511 -11.09 3.93 9.30
CA ARG A 511 -11.47 3.35 10.59
C ARG A 511 -11.45 1.83 10.48
N VAL A 512 -10.63 1.15 11.28
CA VAL A 512 -10.52 -0.31 11.25
C VAL A 512 -11.20 -0.88 12.48
N VAL A 513 -12.13 -1.80 12.25
CA VAL A 513 -12.91 -2.49 13.27
C VAL A 513 -12.71 -3.98 13.10
N THR A 514 -12.41 -4.67 14.18
CA THR A 514 -12.28 -6.11 14.15
C THR A 514 -13.28 -6.78 15.08
N GLY A 515 -13.64 -8.00 14.75
CA GLY A 515 -14.48 -8.85 15.59
C GLY A 515 -14.26 -10.34 15.33
N PRO A 516 -14.89 -11.21 16.12
CA PRO A 516 -14.75 -12.64 15.96
C PRO A 516 -15.36 -13.14 14.64
N ARG A 517 -15.16 -14.42 14.33
CA ARG A 517 -15.75 -15.02 13.12
C ARG A 517 -17.28 -14.96 13.18
N GLY A 518 -17.94 -14.40 12.15
CA GLY A 518 -19.38 -14.15 12.13
C GLY A 518 -19.77 -12.70 12.48
N PHE A 519 -18.78 -11.85 12.76
CA PHE A 519 -18.93 -10.42 13.06
C PHE A 519 -19.45 -9.59 11.88
N ILE A 520 -18.98 -9.86 10.65
CA ILE A 520 -19.46 -9.13 9.47
C ILE A 520 -20.85 -9.65 9.13
N ARG A 521 -21.86 -8.77 9.25
CA ARG A 521 -23.23 -9.07 8.86
C ARG A 521 -23.27 -9.29 7.36
N ARG A 522 -23.75 -10.47 6.97
CA ARG A 522 -23.89 -10.86 5.58
C ARG A 522 -25.35 -10.98 5.21
N THR A 523 -25.61 -10.73 3.95
CA THR A 523 -26.86 -11.14 3.33
C THR A 523 -26.95 -12.65 3.38
N SER A 524 -28.15 -13.19 3.17
CA SER A 524 -28.33 -14.63 3.07
C SER A 524 -27.62 -15.26 1.84
N SER A 525 -26.99 -14.47 0.96
CA SER A 525 -26.10 -14.91 -0.14
C SER A 525 -24.62 -14.86 0.21
N GLY A 526 -24.27 -14.46 1.43
CA GLY A 526 -22.89 -14.34 1.88
C GLY A 526 -22.21 -12.99 1.57
N LYS A 527 -22.91 -12.06 0.92
CA LYS A 527 -22.37 -10.72 0.62
C LYS A 527 -22.32 -9.85 1.88
N PRO A 528 -21.26 -9.07 2.11
CA PRO A 528 -21.20 -8.16 3.26
C PRO A 528 -22.25 -7.04 3.16
N GLN A 529 -23.04 -6.83 4.21
CA GLN A 529 -24.02 -5.74 4.30
C GLN A 529 -23.34 -4.43 4.70
N ARG A 530 -22.51 -3.84 3.82
CA ARG A 530 -21.64 -2.68 4.09
C ARG A 530 -22.35 -1.50 4.77
N SER A 531 -23.52 -1.08 4.28
CA SER A 531 -24.31 0.00 4.91
C SER A 531 -24.82 -0.36 6.28
N ARG A 532 -25.24 -1.63 6.48
CA ARG A 532 -25.70 -2.10 7.79
C ARG A 532 -24.55 -2.17 8.77
N MET A 533 -23.37 -2.61 8.33
CA MET A 533 -22.15 -2.57 9.14
C MET A 533 -21.82 -1.14 9.58
N TRP A 534 -21.87 -0.17 8.66
CA TRP A 534 -21.70 1.25 9.01
C TRP A 534 -22.78 1.75 9.97
N GLN A 535 -24.06 1.45 9.73
CA GLN A 535 -25.17 1.88 10.59
C GLN A 535 -25.06 1.32 12.01
N LEU A 536 -24.79 0.01 12.14
CA LEU A 536 -24.59 -0.64 13.43
C LEU A 536 -23.37 -0.07 14.15
N MET A 537 -22.31 0.28 13.41
CA MET A 537 -21.15 0.95 13.97
C MET A 537 -21.47 2.37 14.45
N ALA A 538 -22.16 3.16 13.64
CA ALA A 538 -22.52 4.54 13.95
C ALA A 538 -23.50 4.63 15.13
N ALA A 539 -24.36 3.62 15.30
CA ALA A 539 -25.28 3.50 16.43
C ALA A 539 -24.63 2.89 17.70
N GLY A 540 -23.39 2.38 17.61
CA GLY A 540 -22.72 1.70 18.72
C GLY A 540 -23.28 0.31 19.05
N GLU A 541 -24.01 -0.31 18.11
CA GLU A 541 -24.75 -1.57 18.28
C GLU A 541 -23.97 -2.82 17.81
N LEU A 542 -22.68 -2.67 17.42
CA LEU A 542 -21.81 -3.81 17.10
C LEU A 542 -21.26 -4.46 18.37
N ALA A 543 -21.95 -5.49 18.87
CA ALA A 543 -21.46 -6.35 19.93
C ALA A 543 -20.10 -6.98 19.55
N GLU A 544 -19.17 -7.03 20.50
CA GLU A 544 -17.83 -7.63 20.34
C GLU A 544 -16.93 -6.96 19.26
N ALA A 545 -17.28 -5.75 18.81
CA ALA A 545 -16.40 -4.91 18.00
C ALA A 545 -15.27 -4.32 18.83
N THR A 546 -14.04 -4.53 18.37
CA THR A 546 -12.88 -3.75 18.81
C THR A 546 -12.50 -2.77 17.72
N VAL A 547 -12.60 -1.47 17.99
CA VAL A 547 -12.09 -0.43 17.08
C VAL A 547 -10.58 -0.38 17.26
N LEU A 548 -9.84 -0.82 16.24
CA LEU A 548 -8.38 -0.93 16.28
C LEU A 548 -7.68 0.34 15.79
N PHE A 549 -8.36 1.12 14.96
CA PHE A 549 -7.79 2.31 14.36
C PHE A 549 -8.92 3.30 14.03
N ASP A 550 -8.78 4.54 14.46
CA ASP A 550 -9.67 5.63 14.07
C ASP A 550 -8.84 6.89 13.75
N SER A 551 -8.80 7.25 12.47
CA SER A 551 -8.11 8.46 12.02
C SER A 551 -8.86 9.75 12.34
N ALA A 552 -10.16 9.69 12.72
CA ALA A 552 -10.92 10.87 13.13
C ALA A 552 -10.36 11.52 14.42
N ASN A 553 -9.77 10.72 15.32
CA ASN A 553 -9.15 11.20 16.56
C ASN A 553 -7.76 11.84 16.36
N LYS A 554 -7.30 12.00 15.12
CA LYS A 554 -6.11 12.81 14.79
C LYS A 554 -6.46 14.17 14.17
N ASN A 555 -7.76 14.49 14.04
CA ASN A 555 -8.27 15.74 13.46
C ASN A 555 -8.90 16.69 14.49
N GLY A 556 -8.36 16.72 15.70
CA GLY A 556 -8.37 17.97 16.46
C GLY A 556 -7.34 18.90 15.82
N GLY A 557 -7.75 19.72 14.84
CA GLY A 557 -6.96 20.87 14.44
C GLY A 557 -6.68 21.76 15.67
N PRO A 558 -5.64 22.61 15.64
CA PRO A 558 -5.31 23.49 16.75
C PRO A 558 -6.41 24.55 16.85
N ASP A 559 -7.49 24.24 17.55
CA ASP A 559 -8.29 25.28 18.19
C ASP A 559 -7.35 26.00 19.14
N ALA A 560 -7.34 27.33 19.00
CA ALA A 560 -6.53 28.24 19.78
C ALA A 560 -6.44 27.76 21.23
N ALA A 561 -5.25 27.31 21.61
CA ALA A 561 -5.00 26.80 22.95
C ALA A 561 -5.42 27.87 23.98
N GLU A 562 -6.44 27.58 24.76
CA GLU A 562 -6.54 28.19 26.07
C GLU A 562 -5.27 27.81 26.86
N PRO A 563 -4.58 28.77 27.48
CA PRO A 563 -3.34 28.51 28.19
C PRO A 563 -3.63 27.72 29.47
N GLY A 564 -3.53 26.39 29.43
CA GLY A 564 -3.82 25.60 30.64
C GLY A 564 -3.48 24.11 30.67
N GLN A 565 -3.45 23.37 29.56
CA GLN A 565 -3.15 21.93 29.61
C GLN A 565 -2.08 21.55 28.58
N ARG A 566 -0.83 21.48 29.06
CA ARG A 566 0.29 20.92 28.28
C ARG A 566 0.09 19.41 28.09
N PRO A 567 0.47 18.82 26.93
CA PRO A 567 0.70 17.39 26.84
C PRO A 567 1.78 16.98 27.86
N SER A 568 1.70 15.74 28.38
CA SER A 568 2.64 15.25 29.40
C SER A 568 4.05 15.09 28.82
N CYS A 569 4.90 16.11 28.98
CA CYS A 569 6.31 16.10 28.58
C CYS A 569 7.23 15.79 29.78
N LEU A 570 8.33 15.08 29.54
CA LEU A 570 9.39 14.91 30.53
C LEU A 570 10.35 16.10 30.46
N GLU A 571 10.37 16.92 31.51
CA GLU A 571 11.30 18.04 31.67
C GLU A 571 12.63 17.54 32.27
N LEU A 572 13.74 17.84 31.60
CA LEU A 572 15.08 17.46 32.03
C LEU A 572 15.71 18.58 32.89
N PRO A 573 16.64 18.23 33.82
CA PRO A 573 17.27 19.21 34.71
C PRO A 573 18.03 20.34 34.01
N ASP A 574 18.43 20.14 32.75
CA ASP A 574 19.15 21.12 31.94
C ASP A 574 18.23 21.96 31.03
N GLY A 575 16.90 21.94 31.29
CA GLY A 575 15.91 22.80 30.62
C GLY A 575 15.41 22.27 29.28
N ARG A 576 15.85 21.08 28.84
CA ARG A 576 15.29 20.38 27.69
C ARG A 576 13.97 19.71 28.05
N SER A 577 13.05 19.59 27.10
CA SER A 577 11.83 18.81 27.23
C SER A 577 11.77 17.68 26.20
N ILE A 578 11.34 16.50 26.65
CA ILE A 578 11.06 15.35 25.79
C ILE A 578 9.55 15.30 25.58
N PRO A 579 9.05 15.16 24.33
CA PRO A 579 7.62 15.14 24.02
C PRO A 579 6.94 13.82 24.42
N LEU A 580 7.44 13.12 25.44
CA LEU A 580 6.88 11.89 26.00
C LEU A 580 7.03 11.96 27.53
N SER A 581 6.05 11.41 28.26
CA SER A 581 6.15 11.28 29.72
C SER A 581 7.12 10.16 30.12
N GLU A 582 7.62 10.23 31.34
CA GLU A 582 8.47 9.18 31.93
C GLU A 582 7.79 7.81 31.87
N GLN A 583 6.49 7.74 32.16
CA GLN A 583 5.71 6.50 32.10
C GLN A 583 5.65 5.94 30.67
N GLN A 584 5.39 6.78 29.66
CA GLN A 584 5.35 6.34 28.26
C GLN A 584 6.71 5.79 27.80
N LEU A 585 7.80 6.45 28.19
CA LEU A 585 9.15 5.99 27.88
C LEU A 585 9.47 4.66 28.56
N GLN A 586 9.05 4.48 29.82
CA GLN A 586 9.25 3.23 30.55
C GLN A 586 8.42 2.09 29.96
N ASP A 587 7.16 2.33 29.60
CA ASP A 587 6.29 1.32 28.99
C ASP A 587 6.83 0.85 27.63
N LEU A 588 7.33 1.80 26.81
CA LEU A 588 7.97 1.48 25.53
C LEU A 588 9.27 0.70 25.74
N LEU A 589 10.07 1.07 26.74
CA LEU A 589 11.30 0.37 27.09
C LEU A 589 11.01 -1.07 27.51
N ASP A 590 10.05 -1.30 28.41
CA ASP A 590 9.74 -2.63 28.93
C ASP A 590 9.24 -3.57 27.82
N LYS A 591 8.39 -3.07 26.92
CA LYS A 591 7.90 -3.82 25.75
C LYS A 591 9.02 -4.09 24.74
N THR A 592 9.88 -3.10 24.50
CA THR A 592 11.06 -3.25 23.65
C THR A 592 11.97 -4.36 24.19
N LEU A 593 12.31 -4.33 25.48
CA LEU A 593 13.19 -5.34 26.09
C LEU A 593 12.56 -6.72 26.22
N ALA A 594 11.24 -6.86 26.07
CA ALA A 594 10.59 -8.17 25.98
C ALA A 594 10.86 -8.87 24.63
N GLU A 595 11.20 -8.10 23.58
CA GLU A 595 11.44 -8.60 22.23
C GLU A 595 12.94 -8.79 21.90
N VAL A 596 13.85 -8.30 22.76
CA VAL A 596 15.31 -8.42 22.56
C VAL A 596 16.02 -9.01 23.77
N GLU A 597 17.01 -9.86 23.50
CA GLU A 597 17.90 -10.39 24.53
C GLU A 597 19.00 -9.36 24.85
N VAL A 598 18.78 -8.62 25.94
CA VAL A 598 19.75 -7.69 26.52
C VAL A 598 20.03 -8.13 27.96
N ASP A 599 21.30 -8.10 28.36
CA ASP A 599 21.70 -8.43 29.73
C ASP A 599 20.85 -7.62 30.74
N SER A 600 20.18 -8.34 31.65
CA SER A 600 19.40 -7.75 32.74
C SER A 600 20.20 -6.78 33.62
N GLN A 601 21.53 -6.91 33.63
CA GLN A 601 22.45 -6.04 34.34
C GLN A 601 22.89 -4.80 33.55
N ALA A 602 22.51 -4.68 32.28
CA ALA A 602 22.89 -3.54 31.43
C ALA A 602 22.21 -2.25 31.87
N THR A 603 22.97 -1.15 31.81
CA THR A 603 22.42 0.21 31.93
C THR A 603 21.74 0.59 30.62
N ILE A 604 20.49 1.07 30.68
CA ILE A 604 19.74 1.50 29.50
C ILE A 604 19.57 3.01 29.49
N LEU A 605 19.93 3.61 28.36
CA LEU A 605 19.92 5.04 28.10
C LEU A 605 19.01 5.34 26.90
N LEU A 606 18.27 6.44 26.94
CA LEU A 606 17.62 7.06 25.78
C LEU A 606 18.61 8.03 25.14
N GLU A 607 18.85 7.90 23.85
CA GLU A 607 19.77 8.75 23.09
C GLU A 607 19.10 9.34 21.83
N GLY A 608 19.89 9.91 20.92
CA GLY A 608 19.38 10.43 19.66
C GLY A 608 18.68 11.80 19.77
N SER A 609 17.81 12.11 18.81
CA SER A 609 17.18 13.43 18.71
C SER A 609 16.19 13.69 19.84
N LEU A 610 15.42 12.67 20.25
CA LEU A 610 14.46 12.79 21.34
C LEU A 610 15.15 13.13 22.67
N ALA A 611 16.27 12.47 22.99
CA ALA A 611 17.06 12.79 24.19
C ALA A 611 17.57 14.24 24.19
N GLU A 612 17.79 14.82 23.02
CA GLU A 612 18.24 16.22 22.85
C GLU A 612 17.09 17.24 22.82
N GLY A 613 15.84 16.76 22.99
CA GLY A 613 14.64 17.57 22.94
C GLY A 613 14.31 18.04 21.51
N PHE A 614 14.75 17.29 20.50
CA PHE A 614 14.35 17.46 19.11
C PHE A 614 13.37 16.35 18.71
N GLY A 615 12.45 16.64 17.78
CA GLY A 615 11.43 15.70 17.34
C GLY A 615 10.05 15.93 17.96
N ASN A 616 9.22 14.88 17.94
CA ASN A 616 7.83 14.85 18.36
C ASN A 616 7.45 13.45 18.87
N GLU A 617 6.22 13.26 19.35
CA GLU A 617 5.70 11.97 19.86
C GLU A 617 5.79 10.79 18.88
N ALA A 618 5.92 11.06 17.57
CA ALA A 618 6.01 10.05 16.53
C ALA A 618 7.46 9.80 16.06
N SER A 619 8.45 10.43 16.71
CA SER A 619 9.87 10.23 16.39
C SER A 619 10.38 8.88 16.90
N ASP A 620 11.45 8.39 16.28
CA ASP A 620 12.07 7.12 16.65
C ASP A 620 12.59 7.14 18.09
N ILE A 621 12.45 5.99 18.75
CA ILE A 621 12.93 5.79 20.11
C ILE A 621 14.27 5.05 20.04
N ASP A 622 15.35 5.76 20.31
CA ASP A 622 16.71 5.21 20.31
C ASP A 622 17.16 4.83 21.73
N PHE A 623 17.28 3.53 22.01
CA PHE A 623 17.85 3.00 23.24
C PHE A 623 19.30 2.54 23.05
N LEU A 624 20.14 2.86 24.03
CA LEU A 624 21.50 2.35 24.17
C LEU A 624 21.61 1.48 25.41
N ALA A 625 21.91 0.20 25.21
CA ALA A 625 22.23 -0.76 26.24
C ALA A 625 23.75 -0.85 26.46
N VAL A 626 24.21 -0.39 27.62
CA VAL A 626 25.62 -0.46 27.99
C VAL A 626 25.88 -1.72 28.81
N LEU A 627 26.65 -2.64 28.23
CA LEU A 627 26.95 -3.95 28.82
C LEU A 627 28.15 -3.87 29.80
N PRO A 628 28.09 -4.58 30.94
CA PRO A 628 29.24 -4.69 31.85
C PRO A 628 30.35 -5.53 31.22
N GLY A 629 31.60 -5.06 31.26
CA GLY A 629 32.79 -5.82 30.86
C GLY A 629 33.65 -5.18 29.75
N GLU A 630 34.71 -5.90 29.36
CA GLU A 630 35.75 -5.44 28.41
C GLU A 630 35.62 -6.08 27.01
N ALA A 631 34.71 -7.05 26.81
CA ALA A 631 34.50 -7.67 25.51
C ALA A 631 33.81 -6.69 24.54
N PRO A 632 34.17 -6.66 23.25
CA PRO A 632 33.47 -5.83 22.26
C PRO A 632 32.02 -6.32 22.10
N ALA A 633 31.06 -5.40 22.24
CA ALA A 633 29.66 -5.69 21.94
C ALA A 633 29.39 -5.48 20.44
N PRO A 634 28.38 -6.17 19.88
CA PRO A 634 27.92 -5.93 18.53
C PRO A 634 27.53 -4.46 18.34
N THR A 635 27.96 -3.87 17.23
CA THR A 635 27.70 -2.45 16.93
C THR A 635 26.35 -2.21 16.27
N MET A 636 25.86 -3.18 15.50
CA MET A 636 24.58 -3.12 14.80
C MET A 636 23.38 -3.07 15.76
N PRO A 637 22.37 -2.22 15.49
CA PRO A 637 21.14 -2.18 16.27
C PRO A 637 20.17 -3.34 16.00
N SER A 638 19.37 -3.66 17.01
CA SER A 638 18.08 -4.33 16.81
C SER A 638 16.98 -3.28 16.61
N VAL A 639 16.24 -3.39 15.52
CA VAL A 639 15.10 -2.51 15.20
C VAL A 639 13.80 -3.29 15.39
N MET A 640 12.86 -2.72 16.15
CA MET A 640 11.55 -3.29 16.42
C MET A 640 10.44 -2.26 16.21
N PHE A 641 9.21 -2.75 16.10
CA PHE A 641 8.01 -1.94 15.99
C PHE A 641 7.11 -2.22 17.18
N VAL A 642 7.15 -1.34 18.18
CA VAL A 642 6.46 -1.51 19.47
C VAL A 642 5.38 -0.43 19.57
N GLU A 643 4.13 -0.86 19.68
CA GLU A 643 2.95 0.04 19.82
C GLU A 643 2.82 1.12 18.74
N GLY A 644 3.27 0.82 17.52
CA GLY A 644 3.23 1.77 16.41
C GLY A 644 4.36 2.80 16.41
N SER A 645 5.33 2.67 17.33
CA SER A 645 6.60 3.41 17.33
C SER A 645 7.74 2.50 16.86
N ARG A 646 8.67 3.06 16.10
CA ARG A 646 9.94 2.39 15.78
C ARG A 646 10.87 2.53 16.98
N THR A 647 11.29 1.40 17.55
CA THR A 647 12.25 1.36 18.65
C THR A 647 13.54 0.72 18.16
N GLU A 648 14.66 1.30 18.55
CA GLU A 648 15.99 0.81 18.19
C GLU A 648 16.79 0.54 19.46
N VAL A 649 17.44 -0.63 19.53
CA VAL A 649 18.32 -1.00 20.66
C VAL A 649 19.72 -1.22 20.13
N ARG A 650 20.63 -0.31 20.48
CA ARG A 650 22.07 -0.44 20.25
C ARG A 650 22.73 -1.01 21.49
N THR A 651 23.76 -1.86 21.32
CA THR A 651 24.62 -2.28 22.43
C THR A 651 26.03 -1.73 22.31
N ARG A 652 26.61 -1.38 23.46
CA ARG A 652 28.04 -1.03 23.56
C ARG A 652 28.60 -1.59 24.85
N SER A 653 29.84 -2.06 24.79
CA SER A 653 30.58 -2.37 26.01
C SER A 653 31.19 -1.11 26.60
N PHE A 654 31.49 -1.19 27.90
CA PHE A 654 32.21 -0.13 28.60
C PHE A 654 33.55 0.22 27.92
N ALA A 655 34.29 -0.79 27.47
CA ALA A 655 35.59 -0.59 26.80
C ALA A 655 35.46 0.17 25.48
N GLN A 656 34.45 -0.14 24.65
CA GLN A 656 34.20 0.55 23.38
C GLN A 656 33.88 2.03 23.61
N LEU A 657 33.02 2.35 24.59
CA LEU A 657 32.70 3.73 24.93
C LEU A 657 33.92 4.47 25.48
N ARG A 658 34.73 3.83 26.34
CA ARG A 658 35.98 4.40 26.87
C ARG A 658 36.94 4.75 25.74
N GLU A 659 37.19 3.82 24.82
CA GLU A 659 38.11 4.03 23.69
C GLU A 659 37.67 5.20 22.79
N GLN A 660 36.37 5.29 22.48
CA GLN A 660 35.82 6.38 21.67
C GLN A 660 35.96 7.73 22.36
N LEU A 661 35.64 7.81 23.66
CA LEU A 661 35.77 9.04 24.44
C LEU A 661 37.23 9.46 24.59
N ASP A 662 38.13 8.52 24.85
CA ASP A 662 39.57 8.77 24.98
C ASP A 662 40.17 9.26 23.65
N LEU A 663 39.73 8.71 22.50
CA LEU A 663 40.16 9.16 21.18
C LEU A 663 39.76 10.63 20.91
N VAL A 664 38.53 11.00 21.27
CA VAL A 664 38.04 12.38 21.12
C VAL A 664 38.77 13.31 22.10
N ALA A 665 38.91 12.92 23.37
CA ALA A 665 39.63 13.70 24.38
C ALA A 665 41.11 13.91 24.01
N HIS A 666 41.77 12.89 23.47
CA HIS A 666 43.16 12.99 23.05
C HIS A 666 43.31 13.98 21.87
N SER A 667 42.39 13.93 20.90
CA SER A 667 42.41 14.86 19.75
C SER A 667 42.26 16.32 20.16
N LEU A 668 41.47 16.59 21.21
CA LEU A 668 41.34 17.92 21.82
C LEU A 668 42.68 18.42 22.40
N SER A 669 43.43 17.53 23.06
CA SER A 669 44.68 17.89 23.76
C SER A 669 45.83 18.28 22.82
N GLU A 670 45.83 17.79 21.57
CA GLU A 670 46.89 18.05 20.59
C GLU A 670 46.64 19.30 19.72
N GLY A 671 45.40 19.77 19.60
CA GLY A 671 45.04 21.16 19.23
C GLY A 671 45.25 21.62 17.78
N SER A 672 45.65 20.77 16.81
CA SER A 672 45.76 21.18 15.40
C SER A 672 44.52 20.83 14.57
N PRO A 673 44.12 21.61 13.54
CA PRO A 673 42.94 21.31 12.70
C PRO A 673 42.97 19.91 12.09
N ALA A 674 44.13 19.45 11.60
CA ALA A 674 44.30 18.12 11.03
C ALA A 674 44.16 16.98 12.06
N ILE A 675 44.41 17.28 13.34
CA ILE A 675 44.22 16.32 14.44
C ILE A 675 42.79 16.36 14.96
N LEU A 676 42.13 17.53 14.95
CA LEU A 676 40.73 17.66 15.29
C LEU A 676 39.84 16.84 14.36
N GLU A 677 40.22 16.67 13.08
CA GLU A 677 39.53 15.81 12.12
C GLU A 677 39.85 14.29 12.26
N ARG A 678 40.78 13.87 13.13
CA ARG A 678 41.10 12.44 13.29
C ARG A 678 39.93 11.59 13.79
N PRO A 679 39.13 12.04 14.79
CA PRO A 679 37.89 11.36 15.10
C PRO A 679 36.95 11.49 13.89
N GLY A 680 36.64 10.36 13.27
CA GLY A 680 35.69 10.30 12.16
C GLY A 680 34.30 10.75 12.61
N ASN A 681 33.44 11.08 11.64
CA ASN A 681 32.09 11.60 11.89
C ASN A 681 31.26 10.67 12.80
N ASP A 682 31.35 9.36 12.56
CA ASP A 682 30.64 8.35 13.33
C ASP A 682 31.04 8.32 14.81
N VAL A 683 32.35 8.42 15.11
CA VAL A 683 32.85 8.44 16.49
C VAL A 683 32.32 9.67 17.23
N ILE A 684 32.40 10.85 16.60
CA ILE A 684 31.89 12.10 17.20
C ILE A 684 30.39 12.01 17.46
N ASN A 685 29.61 11.49 16.50
CA ASN A 685 28.16 11.30 16.65
C ASN A 685 27.83 10.34 17.81
N ARG A 686 28.55 9.21 17.93
CA ARG A 686 28.37 8.25 19.03
C ARG A 686 28.72 8.86 20.38
N CYS A 687 29.83 9.59 20.49
CA CYS A 687 30.18 10.31 21.72
C CYS A 687 29.12 11.36 22.10
N GLN A 688 28.63 12.14 21.12
CA GLN A 688 27.57 13.12 21.32
C GLN A 688 26.29 12.47 21.87
N ARG A 689 25.81 11.41 21.22
CA ARG A 689 24.61 10.66 21.63
C ARG A 689 24.75 10.09 23.05
N PHE A 690 25.92 9.54 23.38
CA PHE A 690 26.20 8.99 24.70
C PHE A 690 26.25 10.07 25.80
N LEU A 691 27.03 11.14 25.62
CA LEU A 691 27.08 12.27 26.56
C LEU A 691 25.70 12.93 26.72
N ARG A 692 24.94 12.90 25.63
CA ARG A 692 23.55 13.31 25.40
C ARG A 692 22.46 12.77 26.31
N SER A 693 22.69 11.53 26.70
CA SER A 693 21.63 10.55 26.88
C SER A 693 20.92 10.65 28.22
N VAL A 694 19.66 10.26 28.25
CA VAL A 694 18.81 10.23 29.44
C VAL A 694 18.80 8.82 30.01
N VAL A 695 18.98 8.68 31.32
CA VAL A 695 19.05 7.38 31.97
C VAL A 695 17.64 6.89 32.23
N LEU A 696 17.27 5.74 31.65
CA LEU A 696 15.96 5.12 31.89
C LEU A 696 16.06 3.96 32.89
N ARG A 697 17.14 3.16 32.81
CA ARG A 697 17.36 2.05 33.74
C ARG A 697 18.82 1.97 34.20
N ARG A 698 19.03 1.93 35.52
CA ARG A 698 20.36 1.78 36.12
C ARG A 698 20.69 0.30 36.32
N GLY A 699 21.66 -0.20 35.57
CA GLY A 699 22.21 -1.55 35.70
C GLY A 699 23.36 -1.63 36.72
N SER A 700 23.98 -2.80 36.84
CA SER A 700 25.13 -3.01 37.75
C SER A 700 26.35 -2.18 37.34
N SER A 701 26.46 -1.82 36.06
CA SER A 701 27.50 -0.97 35.50
C SER A 701 27.27 0.54 35.68
N TRP A 702 26.18 0.99 36.30
CA TRP A 702 25.86 2.42 36.41
C TRP A 702 27.01 3.30 36.95
N PRO A 703 27.70 2.96 38.06
CA PRO A 703 28.80 3.78 38.56
C PRO A 703 29.96 3.94 37.56
N GLN A 704 30.19 2.93 36.73
CA GLN A 704 31.24 2.95 35.70
C GLN A 704 30.78 3.80 34.51
N VAL A 705 29.53 3.64 34.07
CA VAL A 705 28.92 4.46 33.00
C VAL A 705 28.90 5.93 33.37
N GLU A 706 28.60 6.26 34.63
CA GLU A 706 28.67 7.62 35.16
C GLU A 706 30.11 8.17 35.07
N ALA A 707 31.11 7.40 35.49
CA ALA A 707 32.52 7.78 35.38
C ALA A 707 33.03 7.92 33.93
N LEU A 708 32.37 7.32 32.93
CA LEU A 708 32.71 7.58 31.51
C LEU A 708 32.33 8.98 31.08
N ARG A 709 31.21 9.53 31.56
CA ARG A 709 30.79 10.89 31.21
C ARG A 709 31.78 11.95 31.72
N ASP A 710 32.46 11.66 32.83
CA ASP A 710 33.48 12.53 33.41
C ASP A 710 34.80 12.52 32.59
N ARG A 711 35.02 11.54 31.71
CA ARG A 711 36.24 11.48 30.87
C ARG A 711 36.27 12.54 29.78
N LEU A 712 35.11 12.91 29.27
CA LEU A 712 34.97 13.94 28.25
C LEU A 712 33.83 14.86 28.67
N PRO A 713 34.11 15.84 29.54
CA PRO A 713 33.11 16.79 29.98
C PRO A 713 32.43 17.45 28.78
N TYR A 714 31.11 17.62 28.84
CA TYR A 714 30.33 18.10 27.70
C TYR A 714 30.81 19.47 27.16
N ARG A 715 31.34 20.34 28.02
CA ARG A 715 31.94 21.63 27.62
C ARG A 715 33.20 21.46 26.78
N GLU A 716 34.03 20.47 27.10
CA GLU A 716 35.23 20.15 26.32
C GLU A 716 34.86 19.54 24.98
N PHE A 717 33.85 18.65 24.97
CA PHE A 717 33.27 18.11 23.73
C PHE A 717 32.73 19.23 22.83
N SER A 718 31.97 20.18 23.39
CA SER A 718 31.45 21.36 22.70
C SER A 718 32.55 22.19 22.03
N SER A 719 33.67 22.43 22.72
CA SER A 719 34.82 23.13 22.16
C SER A 719 35.48 22.34 21.03
N LEU A 720 35.62 21.02 21.17
CA LEU A 720 36.17 20.16 20.11
C LEU A 720 35.26 20.19 18.88
N LEU A 721 33.95 20.01 19.07
CA LEU A 721 32.99 19.95 17.99
C LEU A 721 32.93 21.27 17.23
N SER A 722 33.04 22.40 17.94
CA SER A 722 33.18 23.71 17.31
C SER A 722 34.40 23.77 16.40
N GLY A 723 35.59 23.41 16.92
CA GLY A 723 36.81 23.39 16.12
C GLY A 723 36.76 22.42 14.93
N TRP A 724 36.15 21.25 15.12
CA TRP A 724 35.94 20.24 14.09
C TRP A 724 35.08 20.77 12.94
N TRP A 725 33.93 21.38 13.25
CA TRP A 725 33.06 21.98 12.24
C TRP A 725 33.72 23.16 11.51
N LEU A 726 34.43 24.03 12.23
CA LEU A 726 35.09 25.20 11.65
C LEU A 726 36.25 24.79 10.72
N ALA A 727 37.02 23.75 11.07
CA ALA A 727 38.08 23.22 10.22
C ALA A 727 37.52 22.69 8.89
N ARG A 728 36.39 21.98 8.94
CA ARG A 728 35.75 21.44 7.73
C ARG A 728 35.07 22.53 6.90
N ALA A 729 34.41 23.49 7.56
CA ALA A 729 33.85 24.68 6.93
C ALA A 729 34.91 25.44 6.13
N GLN A 730 36.11 25.61 6.71
CA GLN A 730 37.26 26.23 6.05
C GLN A 730 37.60 25.51 4.73
N GLN A 731 37.69 24.16 4.75
CA GLN A 731 38.02 23.39 3.55
C GLN A 731 36.92 23.47 2.47
N SER A 732 35.65 23.41 2.87
CA SER A 732 34.50 23.56 1.97
C SER A 732 34.46 24.95 1.33
N LEU A 733 34.74 26.01 2.09
CA LEU A 733 34.78 27.38 1.56
C LEU A 733 35.99 27.62 0.65
N ARG A 734 37.16 27.04 0.95
CA ARG A 734 38.32 27.05 0.03
C ARG A 734 38.01 26.35 -1.30
N GLN A 735 37.26 25.24 -1.24
CA GLN A 735 36.79 24.55 -2.44
C GLN A 735 35.79 25.42 -3.23
N ALA A 736 34.88 26.12 -2.55
CA ALA A 736 33.94 27.04 -3.19
C ALA A 736 34.68 28.14 -3.97
N VAL A 737 35.66 28.81 -3.37
CA VAL A 737 36.52 29.82 -4.03
C VAL A 737 37.18 29.25 -5.29
N ALA A 738 37.74 28.04 -5.20
CA ALA A 738 38.40 27.39 -6.33
C ALA A 738 37.43 27.09 -7.49
N LEU A 739 36.23 26.58 -7.17
CA LEU A 739 35.24 26.19 -8.17
C LEU A 739 34.61 27.42 -8.83
N MET A 740 34.27 28.46 -8.07
CA MET A 740 33.80 29.74 -8.59
C MET A 740 34.83 30.35 -9.56
N ALA A 741 36.11 30.37 -9.17
CA ALA A 741 37.19 30.86 -10.03
C ALA A 741 37.38 30.05 -11.32
N SER A 742 36.97 28.78 -11.32
CA SER A 742 37.03 27.89 -12.50
C SER A 742 35.77 27.93 -13.38
N GLY A 743 34.78 28.76 -13.05
CA GLY A 743 33.51 28.89 -13.77
C GLY A 743 32.48 27.80 -13.43
N ALA A 744 32.72 26.99 -12.39
CA ALA A 744 31.80 25.95 -11.93
C ALA A 744 30.85 26.50 -10.85
N PHE A 745 30.06 27.52 -11.21
CA PHE A 745 29.27 28.31 -10.26
C PHE A 745 28.28 27.50 -9.43
N ALA A 746 27.57 26.53 -10.04
CA ALA A 746 26.61 25.70 -9.31
C ALA A 746 27.28 24.87 -8.18
N ASP A 747 28.38 24.19 -8.48
CA ASP A 747 29.15 23.45 -7.47
C ASP A 747 29.79 24.42 -6.45
N GLY A 748 30.25 25.59 -6.90
CA GLY A 748 30.77 26.64 -6.03
C GLY A 748 29.75 27.13 -5.00
N ARG A 749 28.50 27.43 -5.43
CA ARG A 749 27.39 27.78 -4.53
C ARG A 749 27.07 26.64 -3.57
N GLY A 750 27.01 25.40 -4.06
CA GLY A 750 26.76 24.22 -3.23
C GLY A 750 27.79 24.07 -2.10
N TRP A 751 29.09 24.19 -2.42
CA TRP A 751 30.16 24.16 -1.42
C TRP A 751 30.16 25.38 -0.50
N ALA A 752 29.77 26.56 -0.99
CA ALA A 752 29.62 27.77 -0.16
C ALA A 752 28.49 27.60 0.87
N ARG A 753 27.35 27.06 0.42
CA ARG A 753 26.20 26.74 1.27
C ARG A 753 26.54 25.71 2.34
N ASP A 754 27.12 24.58 1.94
CA ASP A 754 27.52 23.54 2.89
C ASP A 754 28.62 24.05 3.85
N GLY A 755 29.59 24.82 3.37
CA GLY A 755 30.59 25.48 4.20
C GLY A 755 29.99 26.45 5.23
N LEU A 756 29.00 27.26 4.83
CA LEU A 756 28.28 28.15 5.73
C LEU A 756 27.46 27.38 6.78
N GLN A 757 26.79 26.30 6.37
CA GLN A 757 26.06 25.40 7.28
C GLN A 757 27.01 24.79 8.33
N GLN A 758 28.19 24.33 7.91
CA GLN A 758 29.22 23.81 8.82
C GLN A 758 29.75 24.91 9.75
N ALA A 759 29.96 26.14 9.26
CA ALA A 759 30.36 27.26 10.09
C ALA A 759 29.30 27.59 11.17
N ALA A 760 28.01 27.61 10.78
CA ALA A 760 26.91 27.81 11.71
C ALA A 760 26.82 26.72 12.79
N LYS A 761 27.08 25.45 12.43
CA LYS A 761 27.19 24.35 13.40
C LYS A 761 28.37 24.52 14.35
N GLY A 762 29.51 24.99 13.85
CA GLY A 762 30.68 25.31 14.67
C GLY A 762 30.40 26.44 15.67
N TRP A 763 29.70 27.48 15.22
CA TRP A 763 29.25 28.61 16.04
C TRP A 763 28.20 28.20 17.09
N ALA A 764 27.22 27.38 16.72
CA ALA A 764 26.23 26.84 17.64
C ALA A 764 26.89 25.95 18.71
N ALA A 765 27.84 25.10 18.30
CA ALA A 765 28.61 24.25 19.22
C ALA A 765 29.41 25.09 20.22
N ALA A 766 30.01 26.21 19.82
CA ALA A 766 30.72 27.12 20.72
C ALA A 766 29.81 27.74 21.80
N GLN A 767 28.50 27.79 21.54
CA GLN A 767 27.48 28.26 22.48
C GLN A 767 26.79 27.12 23.26
N GLY A 768 27.25 25.88 23.11
CA GLY A 768 26.77 24.70 23.83
C GLY A 768 25.76 23.82 23.07
N GLU A 769 25.32 24.22 21.87
CA GLU A 769 24.42 23.45 21.02
C GLU A 769 25.21 22.47 20.14
N CYS A 770 25.40 21.24 20.61
CA CYS A 770 26.38 20.30 20.04
C CYS A 770 25.76 19.13 19.26
N TYR A 771 24.46 19.14 19.00
CA TYR A 771 23.85 18.09 18.18
C TYR A 771 24.46 18.13 16.78
N ILE A 772 24.94 17.00 16.27
CA ILE A 772 25.74 16.97 15.04
C ILE A 772 24.86 16.95 13.78
N GLU A 773 23.66 16.36 13.83
CA GLU A 773 22.83 16.22 12.64
C GLU A 773 22.28 17.55 12.12
N THR A 774 22.37 17.74 10.81
CA THR A 774 22.13 19.04 10.16
C THR A 774 20.64 19.36 10.04
N LYS A 775 19.76 18.35 9.90
CA LYS A 775 18.31 18.55 9.79
C LYS A 775 17.69 19.32 10.97
N TRP A 776 18.31 19.23 12.15
CA TRP A 776 17.84 19.91 13.36
C TRP A 776 18.48 21.29 13.61
N LEU A 777 19.35 21.75 12.71
CA LEU A 777 19.96 23.08 12.79
C LEU A 777 18.93 24.21 13.02
N PRO A 778 17.72 24.21 12.42
CA PRO A 778 16.69 25.23 12.73
C PRO A 778 16.31 25.29 14.21
N LEU A 779 16.16 24.14 14.86
CA LEU A 779 15.81 24.07 16.28
C LEU A 779 17.01 24.42 17.17
N GLN A 780 18.23 24.05 16.76
CA GLN A 780 19.46 24.42 17.46
C GLN A 780 19.67 25.94 17.45
N LEU A 781 19.61 26.57 16.28
CA LEU A 781 19.76 28.02 16.13
C LEU A 781 18.63 28.78 16.84
N GLY A 782 17.42 28.22 16.87
CA GLY A 782 16.28 28.80 17.60
C GLY A 782 16.49 28.88 19.13
N ARG A 783 17.37 28.05 19.70
CA ARG A 783 17.72 28.10 21.13
C ARG A 783 18.78 29.16 21.46
N LEU A 784 19.49 29.68 20.47
CA LEU A 784 20.54 30.68 20.66
C LEU A 784 19.95 32.07 20.89
N HIS A 785 20.65 32.92 21.63
CA HIS A 785 20.18 34.27 21.95
C HIS A 785 20.34 35.28 20.81
N ASP A 786 21.31 35.09 19.92
CA ASP A 786 21.62 36.01 18.83
C ASP A 786 20.75 35.75 17.58
N GLN A 787 19.49 36.17 17.66
CA GLN A 787 18.51 35.99 16.58
C GLN A 787 18.81 36.83 15.33
N GLN A 788 19.59 37.91 15.44
CA GLN A 788 19.96 38.74 14.30
C GLN A 788 20.94 38.00 13.39
N THR A 789 21.97 37.36 13.97
CA THR A 789 22.93 36.55 13.23
C THR A 789 22.26 35.30 12.63
N VAL A 790 21.34 34.67 13.37
CA VAL A 790 20.53 33.55 12.85
C VAL A 790 19.69 33.96 11.64
N ALA A 791 19.07 35.15 11.67
CA ALA A 791 18.30 35.64 10.54
C ALA A 791 19.17 35.88 9.29
N ARG A 792 20.38 36.47 9.47
CA ARG A 792 21.36 36.67 8.39
C ARG A 792 21.84 35.35 7.79
N TYR A 793 22.08 34.34 8.62
CA TYR A 793 22.42 32.99 8.15
C TYR A 793 21.34 32.43 7.23
N TRP A 794 20.07 32.51 7.65
CA TRP A 794 18.97 32.00 6.86
C TRP A 794 18.74 32.78 5.56
N GLU A 795 18.91 34.11 5.58
CA GLU A 795 18.87 34.93 4.37
C GLU A 795 19.91 34.45 3.34
N LEU A 796 21.15 34.21 3.78
CA LEU A 796 22.21 33.72 2.89
C LEU A 796 21.99 32.26 2.45
N ASP A 797 21.51 31.38 3.33
CA ASP A 797 21.20 29.98 2.96
C ASP A 797 20.11 29.92 1.88
N ASP A 798 19.06 30.75 2.04
CA ASP A 798 17.96 30.85 1.08
C ASP A 798 18.46 31.39 -0.27
N GLU A 799 19.37 32.37 -0.27
CA GLU A 799 19.99 32.93 -1.48
C GLU A 799 20.98 31.98 -2.18
N LEU A 800 21.65 31.12 -1.43
CA LEU A 800 22.60 30.12 -1.94
C LEU A 800 21.91 28.90 -2.59
N SER A 801 20.58 28.84 -2.55
CA SER A 801 19.82 27.88 -3.34
C SER A 801 20.13 28.03 -4.85
N GLU A 802 19.94 26.97 -5.64
CA GLU A 802 20.46 26.90 -7.03
C GLU A 802 19.94 28.02 -7.96
N CYS A 803 18.91 28.79 -7.55
CA CYS A 803 18.27 29.92 -8.24
C CYS A 803 18.61 31.30 -7.62
N ALA A 804 19.87 31.54 -7.25
CA ALA A 804 20.33 32.80 -6.63
C ALA A 804 19.94 34.06 -7.44
N LYS A 805 19.57 35.13 -6.73
CA LYS A 805 19.17 36.44 -7.31
C LYS A 805 20.31 37.47 -7.37
N ARG A 806 21.37 37.30 -6.56
CA ARG A 806 22.56 38.16 -6.53
C ARG A 806 23.66 37.63 -7.46
N ASP A 807 24.64 38.48 -7.76
CA ASP A 807 25.87 38.06 -8.42
C ASP A 807 26.65 37.04 -7.57
N ASP A 808 27.18 35.98 -8.20
CA ASP A 808 27.85 34.88 -7.50
C ASP A 808 29.08 35.33 -6.69
N VAL A 809 29.75 36.43 -7.09
CA VAL A 809 30.92 36.97 -6.39
C VAL A 809 30.50 37.70 -5.12
N GLU A 810 29.49 38.58 -5.22
CA GLU A 810 28.95 39.31 -4.07
C GLU A 810 28.35 38.38 -3.03
N LEU A 811 27.69 37.31 -3.48
CA LEU A 811 27.14 36.28 -2.61
C LEU A 811 28.24 35.54 -1.86
N LEU A 812 29.33 35.16 -2.53
CA LEU A 812 30.46 34.49 -1.88
C LEU A 812 31.14 35.41 -0.84
N ASP A 813 31.29 36.70 -1.12
CA ASP A 813 31.84 37.67 -0.15
C ASP A 813 30.96 37.76 1.11
N ALA A 814 29.64 37.80 0.95
CA ALA A 814 28.72 37.83 2.08
C ALA A 814 28.79 36.54 2.91
N VAL A 815 28.91 35.37 2.25
CA VAL A 815 29.09 34.07 2.91
C VAL A 815 30.39 34.03 3.70
N LEU A 816 31.50 34.45 3.10
CA LEU A 816 32.80 34.45 3.77
C LEU A 816 32.83 35.42 4.95
N SER A 817 32.19 36.59 4.82
CA SER A 817 32.05 37.54 5.92
C SER A 817 31.28 36.93 7.10
N LEU A 818 30.15 36.26 6.86
CA LEU A 818 29.39 35.63 7.93
C LEU A 818 30.12 34.40 8.51
N ALA A 819 30.81 33.63 7.68
CA ALA A 819 31.62 32.50 8.14
C ALA A 819 32.80 32.97 9.03
N GLU A 820 33.40 34.12 8.74
CA GLU A 820 34.41 34.75 9.59
C GLU A 820 33.84 35.16 10.95
N GLU A 821 32.63 35.73 10.98
CA GLU A 821 31.91 36.03 12.24
C GLU A 821 31.63 34.75 13.06
N PHE A 822 31.41 33.61 12.39
CA PHE A 822 31.27 32.29 13.03
C PHE A 822 32.60 31.67 13.48
N GLY A 823 33.74 32.27 13.13
CA GLY A 823 35.08 31.85 13.56
C GLY A 823 35.87 31.05 12.51
N VAL A 824 35.42 30.98 11.26
CA VAL A 824 36.23 30.44 10.16
C VAL A 824 37.35 31.43 9.82
N THR A 825 38.59 30.94 9.76
CA THR A 825 39.77 31.78 9.50
C THR A 825 40.50 31.30 8.25
N ASP A 826 41.42 32.12 7.70
CA ASP A 826 42.27 31.77 6.54
C ASP A 826 41.51 31.27 5.29
N VAL A 827 40.43 31.99 4.95
CA VAL A 827 39.69 31.90 3.69
C VAL A 827 39.38 33.32 3.22
N ALA A 828 39.59 33.61 1.95
CA ALA A 828 39.23 34.89 1.32
C ALA A 828 38.78 34.64 -0.12
N ASN A 829 37.93 35.51 -0.66
CA ASN A 829 37.51 35.48 -2.06
C ASN A 829 38.62 35.96 -3.00
N ASP A 830 39.75 35.25 -2.98
CA ASP A 830 40.92 35.52 -3.81
C ASP A 830 41.40 34.21 -4.42
N SER A 831 41.06 34.04 -5.70
CA SER A 831 41.47 32.89 -6.51
C SER A 831 43.00 32.73 -6.65
N SER A 832 43.78 33.80 -6.40
CA SER A 832 45.24 33.73 -6.40
C SER A 832 45.81 32.87 -5.27
N LEU A 833 45.01 32.65 -4.22
CA LEU A 833 45.35 31.86 -3.04
C LEU A 833 45.21 30.36 -3.26
N VAL A 834 44.49 29.93 -4.30
CA VAL A 834 44.33 28.51 -4.65
C VAL A 834 45.25 28.16 -5.80
N ARG A 835 46.14 27.19 -5.60
CA ARG A 835 47.09 26.72 -6.61
C ARG A 835 46.79 25.29 -7.05
N LEU A 836 47.00 25.03 -8.34
CA LEU A 836 46.91 23.70 -8.91
C LEU A 836 48.06 22.82 -8.41
N ALA A 837 47.77 21.59 -8.04
CA ALA A 837 48.73 20.65 -7.48
C ALA A 837 48.71 19.31 -8.23
N ARG A 838 49.87 18.65 -8.28
CA ARG A 838 49.97 17.29 -8.80
C ARG A 838 49.30 16.32 -7.84
N VAL A 839 48.57 15.36 -8.40
CA VAL A 839 48.05 14.20 -7.66
C VAL A 839 49.01 13.03 -7.85
N PRO A 840 49.55 12.43 -6.78
CA PRO A 840 50.40 11.25 -6.88
C PRO A 840 49.70 10.12 -7.63
N GLY A 841 50.41 9.44 -8.53
CA GLY A 841 49.87 8.33 -9.32
C GLY A 841 49.03 8.74 -10.54
N VAL A 842 48.89 10.05 -10.83
CA VAL A 842 48.26 10.53 -12.07
C VAL A 842 49.32 10.74 -13.16
N THR A 843 49.11 10.16 -14.34
CA THR A 843 50.04 10.26 -15.47
C THR A 843 49.32 10.33 -16.82
N THR A 844 50.00 10.80 -17.87
CA THR A 844 49.42 11.04 -19.20
C THR A 844 50.10 10.17 -20.26
N TRP A 845 49.31 9.56 -21.12
CA TRP A 845 49.75 8.66 -22.19
C TRP A 845 49.07 9.00 -23.52
N PRO A 846 49.78 9.58 -24.49
CA PRO A 846 49.27 9.78 -25.83
C PRO A 846 49.39 8.48 -26.65
N ILE A 847 48.29 8.05 -27.28
CA ILE A 847 48.30 6.92 -28.22
C ILE A 847 47.67 7.40 -29.52
N GLY A 848 48.50 7.55 -30.56
CA GLY A 848 48.10 8.27 -31.77
C GLY A 848 47.73 9.72 -31.46
N GLY A 849 46.55 10.16 -31.88
CA GLY A 849 46.02 11.51 -31.59
C GLY A 849 45.27 11.65 -30.26
N VAL A 850 44.96 10.54 -29.59
CA VAL A 850 44.08 10.53 -28.40
C VAL A 850 44.90 10.61 -27.12
N VAL A 851 44.49 11.48 -26.20
CA VAL A 851 45.15 11.64 -24.89
C VAL A 851 44.45 10.77 -23.85
N HIS A 852 45.22 9.93 -23.17
CA HIS A 852 44.77 9.13 -22.05
C HIS A 852 45.39 9.67 -20.75
N VAL A 853 44.61 9.70 -19.67
CA VAL A 853 45.09 10.02 -18.32
C VAL A 853 44.82 8.82 -17.43
N LEU A 854 45.82 8.37 -16.69
CA LEU A 854 45.71 7.23 -15.77
C LEU A 854 45.65 7.76 -14.34
N ARG A 855 44.80 7.15 -13.50
CA ARG A 855 44.71 7.41 -12.06
C ARG A 855 44.39 6.09 -11.35
N GLY A 856 45.39 5.51 -10.67
CA GLY A 856 45.24 4.17 -10.10
C GLY A 856 44.98 3.13 -11.20
N ASP A 857 43.90 2.37 -11.04
CA ASP A 857 43.47 1.35 -12.01
C ASP A 857 42.54 1.90 -13.12
N ASP A 858 42.23 3.20 -13.09
CA ASP A 858 41.34 3.85 -14.05
C ASP A 858 42.10 4.49 -15.22
N VAL A 859 41.53 4.36 -16.43
CA VAL A 859 42.00 5.00 -17.65
C VAL A 859 40.93 5.96 -18.17
N PHE A 860 41.25 7.25 -18.22
CA PHE A 860 40.40 8.30 -18.75
C PHE A 860 40.79 8.62 -20.18
N VAL A 861 39.84 8.56 -21.10
CA VAL A 861 40.03 8.92 -22.51
C VAL A 861 39.51 10.34 -22.72
N LEU A 862 40.39 11.27 -23.08
CA LEU A 862 40.02 12.67 -23.26
C LEU A 862 39.56 12.93 -24.70
N SER A 863 38.45 13.66 -24.85
CA SER A 863 38.06 14.28 -26.12
C SER A 863 39.10 15.33 -26.54
N ASP A 864 39.08 15.80 -27.78
CA ASP A 864 40.00 16.83 -28.25
C ASP A 864 39.93 18.11 -27.39
N GLU A 865 38.72 18.54 -27.03
CA GLU A 865 38.50 19.69 -26.15
C GLU A 865 39.09 19.45 -24.75
N ALA A 866 38.84 18.28 -24.15
CA ALA A 866 39.39 17.93 -22.85
C ALA A 866 40.92 17.75 -22.90
N ALA A 867 41.47 17.24 -24.01
CA ALA A 867 42.91 17.10 -24.20
C ALA A 867 43.60 18.46 -24.33
N LEU A 868 42.97 19.45 -24.98
CA LEU A 868 43.46 20.82 -25.02
C LEU A 868 43.45 21.45 -23.63
N ALA A 869 42.35 21.31 -22.90
CA ALA A 869 42.22 21.75 -21.50
C ALA A 869 43.30 21.12 -20.60
N TRP A 870 43.53 19.82 -20.72
CA TRP A 870 44.52 19.09 -19.95
C TRP A 870 45.95 19.60 -20.19
N ARG A 871 46.30 19.93 -21.44
CA ARG A 871 47.61 20.50 -21.79
C ARG A 871 47.81 21.92 -21.25
N ALA A 872 46.73 22.65 -20.99
CA ALA A 872 46.79 23.98 -20.40
C ALA A 872 47.02 23.97 -18.88
N VAL A 873 46.88 22.80 -18.21
CA VAL A 873 47.10 22.68 -16.77
C VAL A 873 48.58 22.85 -16.42
N VAL A 874 48.91 23.92 -15.70
CA VAL A 874 50.26 24.18 -15.17
C VAL A 874 50.25 24.11 -13.65
N PHE A 875 50.82 23.04 -13.10
CA PHE A 875 50.91 22.86 -11.65
C PHE A 875 51.73 23.98 -10.97
N GLY A 876 51.31 24.38 -9.77
CA GLY A 876 51.89 25.46 -8.98
C GLY A 876 51.34 26.85 -9.33
N ARG A 877 50.60 26.99 -10.44
CA ARG A 877 49.93 28.25 -10.81
C ARG A 877 48.60 28.43 -10.07
N PRO A 878 48.18 29.69 -9.84
CA PRO A 878 46.84 29.98 -9.36
C PRO A 878 45.74 29.43 -10.28
N VAL A 879 44.59 29.08 -9.72
CA VAL A 879 43.42 28.60 -10.47
C VAL A 879 42.98 29.64 -11.52
N SER A 880 42.97 30.93 -11.17
CA SER A 880 42.55 32.03 -12.05
C SER A 880 43.42 32.22 -13.29
N GLU A 881 44.71 31.91 -13.22
CA GLU A 881 45.62 31.97 -14.38
C GLU A 881 45.34 30.86 -15.41
N THR A 882 44.72 29.76 -14.97
CA THR A 882 44.45 28.58 -15.82
C THR A 882 42.98 28.52 -16.27
N ALA A 883 42.07 29.05 -15.45
CA ALA A 883 40.62 29.00 -15.65
C ALA A 883 40.14 29.71 -16.93
N GLY A 884 40.82 30.77 -17.36
CA GLY A 884 40.45 31.57 -18.55
C GLY A 884 40.52 30.83 -19.90
N SER A 885 40.88 29.54 -19.92
CA SER A 885 41.11 28.76 -21.15
C SER A 885 40.30 27.47 -21.30
N SER A 886 39.64 26.94 -20.27
CA SER A 886 38.73 25.79 -20.43
C SER A 886 37.76 25.59 -19.26
N GLY A 887 36.47 25.38 -19.54
CA GLY A 887 35.46 24.98 -18.53
C GLY A 887 35.63 23.56 -17.97
N ARG A 888 36.75 22.89 -18.26
CA ARG A 888 37.03 21.48 -17.90
C ARG A 888 37.94 21.34 -16.68
N LEU A 889 38.58 22.41 -16.21
CA LEU A 889 39.45 22.37 -15.02
C LEU A 889 38.72 21.87 -13.77
N ALA A 890 37.50 22.35 -13.55
CA ALA A 890 36.65 21.88 -12.46
C ALA A 890 36.42 20.36 -12.53
N GLU A 891 36.25 19.82 -13.74
CA GLU A 891 36.05 18.38 -13.94
C GLU A 891 37.31 17.58 -13.60
N PHE A 892 38.50 18.07 -13.97
CA PHE A 892 39.76 17.43 -13.58
C PHE A 892 39.99 17.44 -12.07
N VAL A 893 39.53 18.49 -11.37
CA VAL A 893 39.57 18.55 -9.91
C VAL A 893 38.60 17.53 -9.31
N ARG A 894 37.35 17.46 -9.79
CA ARG A 894 36.33 16.49 -9.34
C ARG A 894 36.80 15.04 -9.52
N LEU A 895 37.41 14.74 -10.67
CA LEU A 895 37.98 13.42 -10.99
C LEU A 895 39.34 13.18 -10.33
N GLY A 896 39.87 14.11 -9.53
CA GLY A 896 41.16 13.95 -8.85
C GLY A 896 42.34 13.77 -9.80
N LEU A 897 42.22 14.27 -11.03
CA LEU A 897 43.33 14.34 -11.98
C LEU A 897 44.22 15.55 -11.68
N VAL A 898 43.65 16.60 -11.06
CA VAL A 898 44.33 17.81 -10.59
C VAL A 898 43.94 18.04 -9.13
N GLY A 899 44.93 18.27 -8.26
CA GLY A 899 44.70 18.63 -6.86
C GLY A 899 44.68 20.14 -6.66
N LEU A 900 44.21 20.58 -5.51
CA LEU A 900 44.22 21.99 -5.10
C LEU A 900 45.02 22.15 -3.80
N ARG A 901 45.77 23.25 -3.70
CA ARG A 901 46.48 23.66 -2.47
C ARG A 901 46.19 25.13 -2.16
N TRP A 902 46.03 25.44 -0.88
CA TRP A 902 45.91 26.80 -0.37
C TRP A 902 47.28 27.49 -0.25
N ARG A 903 47.30 28.82 -0.11
CA ARG A 903 48.50 29.70 -0.05
C ARG A 903 49.64 29.16 0.80
N THR A 904 49.33 28.51 1.93
CA THR A 904 50.26 27.93 2.91
C THR A 904 50.87 26.60 2.48
N GLY A 905 50.47 26.09 1.31
CA GLY A 905 50.84 24.77 0.83
C GLY A 905 49.97 23.66 1.40
N GLU A 906 48.90 23.93 2.14
CA GLU A 906 47.98 22.89 2.60
C GLU A 906 47.13 22.35 1.44
N PRO A 907 46.86 21.03 1.35
CA PRO A 907 45.90 20.50 0.40
C PRO A 907 44.48 20.92 0.76
N VAL A 908 43.68 21.32 -0.24
CA VAL A 908 42.25 21.58 -0.05
C VAL A 908 41.52 20.23 -0.05
N ARG A 909 40.88 19.89 1.08
CA ARG A 909 40.22 18.59 1.31
C ARG A 909 38.80 18.81 1.84
N PRO A 910 37.86 19.14 0.95
CA PRO A 910 36.52 19.46 1.37
C PRO A 910 35.74 18.20 1.77
N ALA A 911 34.75 18.36 2.62
CA ALA A 911 33.89 17.28 3.07
C ALA A 911 32.49 17.83 3.31
N ILE A 912 31.47 17.17 2.76
CA ILE A 912 30.07 17.54 3.01
C ILE A 912 29.78 17.37 4.50
N ALA A 913 28.87 18.15 5.06
CA ALA A 913 28.38 17.90 6.41
C ALA A 913 27.94 16.42 6.58
N MET A 914 28.31 15.82 7.72
CA MET A 914 28.00 14.42 8.07
C MET A 914 28.59 13.34 7.14
N CYS A 915 29.54 13.67 6.28
CA CYS A 915 30.25 12.71 5.43
C CYS A 915 31.75 12.64 5.76
N GLU A 916 32.39 11.53 5.41
CA GLU A 916 33.86 11.47 5.35
C GLU A 916 34.40 12.41 4.25
N GLN A 917 35.72 12.65 4.27
CA GLN A 917 36.38 13.50 3.27
C GLN A 917 36.03 13.06 1.84
N ALA A 918 35.68 14.03 0.98
CA ALA A 918 35.26 13.74 -0.38
C ALA A 918 36.39 13.07 -1.16
N ARG A 919 36.11 11.87 -1.71
CA ARG A 919 37.05 11.14 -2.56
C ARG A 919 36.76 11.44 -4.04
N PRO A 920 37.79 11.52 -4.88
CA PRO A 920 37.58 11.59 -6.33
C PRO A 920 36.79 10.38 -6.82
N TYR A 921 35.65 10.63 -7.47
CA TYR A 921 34.83 9.57 -8.04
C TYR A 921 35.42 9.07 -9.37
N THR A 922 35.02 7.87 -9.80
CA THR A 922 35.23 7.41 -11.18
C THR A 922 33.90 7.42 -11.92
N CYS A 923 33.87 8.03 -13.10
CA CYS A 923 32.68 8.03 -13.94
C CYS A 923 32.38 6.62 -14.51
N PRO A 924 31.14 6.39 -15.00
CA PRO A 924 30.78 5.17 -15.72
C PRO A 924 31.64 4.93 -16.97
N PRO A 925 31.89 3.68 -17.40
CA PRO A 925 32.60 3.37 -18.63
C PRO A 925 31.82 3.85 -19.88
N SER A 926 32.54 4.31 -20.90
CA SER A 926 31.97 5.03 -22.06
C SER A 926 31.21 4.18 -23.09
N THR A 927 31.36 2.85 -23.07
CA THR A 927 30.84 1.96 -24.14
C THR A 927 29.65 1.08 -23.73
N GLY A 928 29.16 1.23 -22.51
CA GLY A 928 28.01 0.46 -22.03
C GLY A 928 27.65 0.91 -20.64
N PHE A 929 26.46 1.50 -20.50
CA PHE A 929 25.95 1.98 -19.24
C PHE A 929 25.68 0.79 -18.32
N PRO A 930 26.50 0.53 -17.29
CA PRO A 930 26.37 -0.66 -16.48
C PRO A 930 25.36 -0.40 -15.39
N LEU A 931 24.08 -0.52 -15.74
CA LEU A 931 23.01 -0.34 -14.76
C LEU A 931 23.18 -1.39 -13.65
N VAL A 932 23.56 -0.95 -12.46
CA VAL A 932 23.61 -1.80 -11.25
C VAL A 932 22.27 -1.62 -10.53
N GLY A 933 21.52 -2.71 -10.40
CA GLY A 933 20.28 -2.79 -9.61
C GLY A 933 20.46 -3.66 -8.37
N MET A 934 19.40 -3.82 -7.58
CA MET A 934 19.41 -4.62 -6.34
C MET A 934 19.86 -6.08 -6.55
N ALA A 935 19.50 -6.67 -7.69
CA ALA A 935 19.84 -8.04 -8.05
C ALA A 935 21.18 -8.19 -8.79
N GLY A 936 21.92 -7.10 -9.02
CA GLY A 936 23.15 -7.09 -9.81
C GLY A 936 23.03 -6.27 -11.09
N ALA A 937 23.72 -6.68 -12.15
CA ALA A 937 23.61 -6.05 -13.47
C ALA A 937 22.68 -6.85 -14.41
N PRO A 938 22.10 -6.21 -15.45
CA PRO A 938 21.32 -6.88 -16.48
C PRO A 938 22.05 -8.07 -17.13
N GLN A 939 21.32 -9.15 -17.38
CA GLN A 939 21.83 -10.33 -18.07
C GLN A 939 21.83 -10.11 -19.59
N GLY A 940 22.95 -10.44 -20.25
CA GLY A 940 23.00 -10.51 -21.72
C GLY A 940 22.46 -11.84 -22.26
N PRO A 941 22.34 -12.01 -23.59
CA PRO A 941 21.84 -13.24 -24.22
C PRO A 941 22.77 -14.47 -24.08
N GLY A 942 23.86 -14.35 -23.32
CA GLY A 942 24.88 -15.39 -23.13
C GLY A 942 25.83 -15.05 -21.98
N ILE A 943 27.08 -15.50 -22.06
CA ILE A 943 28.12 -15.16 -21.08
C ILE A 943 28.68 -13.77 -21.42
N SER A 944 28.36 -12.78 -20.58
CA SER A 944 28.81 -11.39 -20.74
C SER A 944 29.74 -10.98 -19.60
N LEU A 945 30.80 -10.23 -19.92
CA LEU A 945 31.66 -9.61 -18.93
C LEU A 945 31.09 -8.25 -18.53
N SER A 946 30.96 -7.97 -17.23
CA SER A 946 30.59 -6.64 -16.75
C SER A 946 31.65 -5.62 -17.20
N PRO A 947 31.25 -4.43 -17.73
CA PRO A 947 32.20 -3.41 -18.09
C PRO A 947 32.77 -2.67 -16.86
N LEU A 948 32.22 -2.92 -15.66
CA LEU A 948 32.77 -2.43 -14.40
C LEU A 948 33.80 -3.42 -13.83
N PRO A 949 34.95 -2.93 -13.32
CA PRO A 949 35.84 -3.74 -12.48
C PRO A 949 35.06 -4.34 -11.29
N ALA A 950 35.38 -5.58 -10.93
CA ALA A 950 34.62 -6.33 -9.91
C ALA A 950 34.46 -5.56 -8.59
N ARG A 951 35.54 -4.93 -8.10
CA ARG A 951 35.50 -4.12 -6.88
C ARG A 951 34.52 -2.95 -7.00
N ARG A 952 34.59 -2.18 -8.09
CA ARG A 952 33.69 -1.04 -8.34
C ARG A 952 32.24 -1.49 -8.48
N PHE A 953 31.99 -2.60 -9.17
CA PHE A 953 30.65 -3.18 -9.30
C PHE A 953 30.02 -3.43 -7.93
N VAL A 954 30.78 -4.03 -7.00
CA VAL A 954 30.28 -4.34 -5.66
C VAL A 954 30.15 -3.11 -4.77
N GLU A 955 31.10 -2.18 -4.81
CA GLU A 955 30.97 -0.91 -4.09
C GLU A 955 29.75 -0.11 -4.57
N SER A 956 29.50 -0.05 -5.88
CA SER A 956 28.31 0.58 -6.44
C SER A 956 27.03 -0.12 -5.99
N GLY A 957 26.98 -1.46 -5.96
CA GLY A 957 25.83 -2.21 -5.44
C GLY A 957 25.57 -1.97 -3.94
N MET A 958 26.61 -1.98 -3.11
CA MET A 958 26.48 -1.67 -1.68
C MET A 958 26.01 -0.23 -1.44
N ASN A 959 26.58 0.74 -2.17
CA ASN A 959 26.17 2.14 -2.11
C ASN A 959 24.72 2.33 -2.56
N LEU A 960 24.25 1.56 -3.54
CA LEU A 960 22.87 1.60 -4.02
C LEU A 960 21.87 1.18 -2.93
N ILE A 961 22.20 0.13 -2.16
CA ILE A 961 21.36 -0.34 -1.04
C ILE A 961 21.25 0.73 0.03
N TRP A 962 22.39 1.22 0.53
CA TRP A 962 22.36 2.22 1.61
C TRP A 962 21.84 3.58 1.19
N SER A 963 22.07 3.99 -0.05
CA SER A 963 21.43 5.21 -0.57
C SER A 963 19.91 5.07 -0.52
N ASN A 964 19.34 3.91 -0.87
CA ASN A 964 17.89 3.70 -0.78
C ASN A 964 17.37 3.64 0.68
N VAL A 965 18.14 3.09 1.62
CA VAL A 965 17.79 3.17 3.05
C VAL A 965 17.73 4.62 3.53
N VAL A 966 18.70 5.45 3.12
CA VAL A 966 18.72 6.87 3.46
C VAL A 966 17.59 7.64 2.77
N VAL A 967 17.17 7.24 1.55
CA VAL A 967 15.97 7.79 0.89
C VAL A 967 14.73 7.61 1.76
N GLU A 968 14.50 6.41 2.29
CA GLU A 968 13.33 6.17 3.15
C GLU A 968 13.40 6.99 4.44
N ASN A 969 14.58 7.07 5.07
CA ASN A 969 14.78 7.88 6.28
C ASN A 969 14.50 9.37 6.01
N ALA A 970 15.00 9.91 4.90
CA ALA A 970 14.77 11.31 4.53
C ALA A 970 13.29 11.61 4.18
N ARG A 971 12.56 10.64 3.60
CA ARG A 971 11.12 10.76 3.34
C ARG A 971 10.31 10.77 4.63
N GLU A 972 10.62 9.89 5.59
CA GLU A 972 10.01 9.87 6.91
C GLU A 972 10.24 11.18 7.66
N ASP A 973 11.49 11.67 7.68
CA ASP A 973 11.86 12.94 8.27
C ASP A 973 11.07 14.11 7.68
N LEU A 974 10.95 14.15 6.35
CA LEU A 974 10.21 15.18 5.63
C LEU A 974 8.72 15.16 6.01
N ALA A 975 8.09 13.98 5.95
CA ALA A 975 6.68 13.82 6.29
C ALA A 975 6.39 14.19 7.75
N GLY A 976 7.28 13.77 8.67
CA GLY A 976 7.22 14.13 10.09
C GLY A 976 7.34 15.63 10.32
N ALA A 977 8.30 16.28 9.67
CA ALA A 977 8.52 17.72 9.78
C ALA A 977 7.34 18.53 9.25
N VAL A 978 6.79 18.17 8.08
CA VAL A 978 5.60 18.82 7.50
C VAL A 978 4.40 18.67 8.44
N LYS A 979 4.15 17.46 8.95
CA LYS A 979 3.04 17.20 9.87
C LYS A 979 3.15 18.01 11.16
N SER A 980 4.37 18.24 11.65
CA SER A 980 4.64 19.04 12.84
C SER A 980 4.79 20.54 12.59
N GLY A 981 4.57 21.02 11.35
CA GLY A 981 4.75 22.43 11.00
C GLY A 981 6.20 22.92 11.10
N GLN A 982 7.18 22.02 11.07
CA GLN A 982 8.61 22.32 11.16
C GLN A 982 9.17 22.60 9.75
N TRP A 983 8.73 23.69 9.13
CA TRP A 983 8.96 23.97 7.71
C TRP A 983 10.43 24.03 7.28
N ARG A 984 11.31 24.65 8.07
CA ARG A 984 12.75 24.67 7.77
C ARG A 984 13.41 23.30 7.93
N VAL A 985 12.91 22.45 8.84
CA VAL A 985 13.38 21.05 8.97
C VAL A 985 12.95 20.26 7.73
N ALA A 986 11.74 20.49 7.23
CA ALA A 986 11.25 19.91 5.98
C ALA A 986 12.13 20.32 4.77
N ASP A 987 12.56 21.58 4.68
CA ASP A 987 13.46 22.03 3.61
C ASP A 987 14.83 21.34 3.61
N LEU A 988 15.41 21.15 4.80
CA LEU A 988 16.67 20.43 4.94
C LEU A 988 16.49 18.93 4.64
N ALA A 989 15.40 18.31 5.12
CA ALA A 989 15.06 16.92 4.82
C ALA A 989 14.83 16.68 3.32
N LYS A 990 14.14 17.61 2.64
CA LYS A 990 13.97 17.59 1.17
C LYS A 990 15.31 17.73 0.45
N SER A 991 16.18 18.64 0.88
CA SER A 991 17.50 18.81 0.24
C SER A 991 18.36 17.56 0.40
N ARG A 992 18.32 16.92 1.58
CA ARG A 992 18.93 15.61 1.84
C ARG A 992 18.35 14.51 0.94
N LEU A 993 17.03 14.44 0.81
CA LEU A 993 16.34 13.47 -0.05
C LEU A 993 16.83 13.58 -1.51
N VAL A 994 16.84 14.80 -2.06
CA VAL A 994 17.27 15.04 -3.45
C VAL A 994 18.75 14.68 -3.64
N GLY A 995 19.64 15.05 -2.73
CA GLY A 995 21.06 14.67 -2.81
C GLY A 995 21.26 13.16 -2.80
N VAL A 996 20.59 12.45 -1.89
CA VAL A 996 20.69 10.98 -1.80
C VAL A 996 20.11 10.29 -3.03
N LEU A 997 19.07 10.85 -3.68
CA LEU A 997 18.58 10.33 -4.96
C LEU A 997 19.63 10.42 -6.07
N VAL A 998 20.47 11.45 -6.07
CA VAL A 998 21.63 11.53 -6.98
C VAL A 998 22.64 10.43 -6.69
N ARG A 999 22.84 10.05 -5.42
CA ARG A 999 23.68 8.91 -5.04
C ARG A 999 23.11 7.58 -5.52
N VAL A 1000 21.78 7.39 -5.47
CA VAL A 1000 21.10 6.22 -6.06
C VAL A 1000 21.39 6.15 -7.56
N ILE A 1001 21.22 7.27 -8.28
CA ILE A 1001 21.52 7.36 -9.71
C ILE A 1001 22.99 7.01 -9.97
N ALA A 1002 23.92 7.71 -9.30
CA ALA A 1002 25.36 7.53 -9.49
C ALA A 1002 25.81 6.09 -9.21
N SER A 1003 25.28 5.47 -8.15
CA SER A 1003 25.52 4.06 -7.82
C SER A 1003 25.03 3.14 -8.93
N ALA A 1004 23.80 3.35 -9.41
CA ALA A 1004 23.24 2.58 -10.52
C ALA A 1004 24.03 2.76 -11.82
N CYS A 1005 24.63 3.93 -12.05
CA CYS A 1005 25.52 4.17 -13.18
C CYS A 1005 26.90 3.47 -13.05
N GLY A 1006 27.25 2.90 -11.89
CA GLY A 1006 28.58 2.35 -11.64
C GLY A 1006 29.65 3.38 -11.25
N ALA A 1007 29.23 4.55 -10.75
CA ALA A 1007 30.14 5.50 -10.14
C ALA A 1007 30.51 5.02 -8.72
N SER A 1008 31.80 4.82 -8.48
CA SER A 1008 32.36 4.52 -7.16
C SER A 1008 33.81 5.00 -7.10
N PRO A 1009 34.26 5.69 -6.02
CA PRO A 1009 33.45 6.22 -4.92
C PRO A 1009 32.37 7.21 -5.38
N LEU A 1010 31.39 7.53 -4.54
CA LEU A 1010 30.32 8.47 -4.90
C LEU A 1010 30.81 9.93 -4.95
N PRO A 1011 30.25 10.77 -5.83
CA PRO A 1011 30.55 12.20 -5.86
C PRO A 1011 30.04 12.90 -4.59
N ALA A 1012 30.57 14.08 -4.31
CA ALA A 1012 30.18 14.88 -3.15
C ALA A 1012 28.84 15.66 -3.32
N ASP A 1013 28.07 15.41 -4.37
CA ASP A 1013 26.66 15.80 -4.56
C ASP A 1013 26.11 17.18 -4.06
N VAL A 1014 26.96 18.19 -3.83
CA VAL A 1014 26.58 19.53 -3.33
C VAL A 1014 25.71 20.36 -4.29
N ALA A 1015 25.68 19.96 -5.56
CA ALA A 1015 24.82 20.51 -6.61
C ALA A 1015 24.16 19.33 -7.30
N ALA A 1016 23.00 18.92 -6.78
CA ALA A 1016 22.37 17.65 -7.09
C ALA A 1016 22.00 17.58 -8.59
N LEU A 1017 21.33 18.62 -9.10
CA LEU A 1017 20.92 18.68 -10.50
C LEU A 1017 22.12 18.67 -11.46
N SER A 1018 23.14 19.48 -11.15
CA SER A 1018 24.39 19.55 -11.92
C SER A 1018 25.13 18.20 -11.94
N THR A 1019 25.15 17.50 -10.79
CA THR A 1019 25.78 16.19 -10.67
C THR A 1019 25.01 15.12 -11.44
N ALA A 1020 23.68 15.08 -11.32
CA ALA A 1020 22.83 14.16 -12.08
C ALA A 1020 22.97 14.39 -13.59
N SER A 1021 22.93 15.64 -14.04
CA SER A 1021 23.08 15.99 -15.46
C SER A 1021 24.39 15.49 -16.06
N ARG A 1022 25.50 15.54 -15.30
CA ARG A 1022 26.82 15.03 -15.71
C ARG A 1022 26.92 13.51 -15.74
N LEU A 1023 26.31 12.82 -14.77
CA LEU A 1023 26.44 11.37 -14.61
C LEU A 1023 25.40 10.55 -15.39
N LEU A 1024 24.25 11.15 -15.71
CA LEU A 1024 23.22 10.52 -16.53
C LEU A 1024 23.64 10.52 -18.01
N PRO A 1025 23.60 9.36 -18.68
CA PRO A 1025 24.01 9.27 -20.08
C PRO A 1025 23.03 10.00 -20.99
N GLU A 1026 23.56 10.67 -22.01
CA GLU A 1026 22.73 11.48 -22.92
C GLU A 1026 21.70 10.65 -23.69
N SER A 1027 22.03 9.38 -23.97
CA SER A 1027 21.16 8.43 -24.65
C SER A 1027 20.05 7.85 -23.78
N LEU A 1028 19.95 8.25 -22.51
CA LEU A 1028 18.94 7.73 -21.59
C LEU A 1028 17.52 8.18 -22.00
N PRO A 1029 16.58 7.25 -22.27
CA PRO A 1029 15.19 7.60 -22.50
C PRO A 1029 14.60 8.31 -21.26
N GLY A 1030 13.90 9.43 -21.48
CA GLY A 1030 13.31 10.20 -20.38
C GLY A 1030 14.30 11.02 -19.55
N ARG A 1031 15.59 11.13 -19.95
CA ARG A 1031 16.58 11.99 -19.26
C ARG A 1031 16.07 13.40 -19.02
N GLY A 1032 15.50 14.03 -20.05
CA GLY A 1032 14.98 15.39 -19.96
C GLY A 1032 13.85 15.53 -18.95
N GLU A 1033 12.93 14.58 -18.90
CA GLU A 1033 11.86 14.56 -17.90
C GLU A 1033 12.39 14.37 -16.49
N LEU A 1034 13.32 13.42 -16.29
CA LEU A 1034 13.92 13.17 -14.97
C LEU A 1034 14.66 14.40 -14.46
N LEU A 1035 15.45 15.06 -15.31
CA LEU A 1035 16.15 16.29 -14.96
C LEU A 1035 15.18 17.44 -14.70
N GLY A 1036 14.08 17.56 -15.46
CA GLY A 1036 13.06 18.58 -15.25
C GLY A 1036 12.33 18.42 -13.91
N VAL A 1037 11.93 17.19 -13.55
CA VAL A 1037 11.32 16.91 -12.23
C VAL A 1037 12.32 17.15 -11.11
N MET A 1038 13.59 16.80 -11.30
CA MET A 1038 14.64 17.08 -10.32
C MET A 1038 14.88 18.58 -10.14
N GLU A 1039 14.86 19.37 -11.21
CA GLU A 1039 14.95 20.83 -11.17
C GLU A 1039 13.79 21.44 -10.37
N GLU A 1040 12.56 21.00 -10.64
CA GLU A 1040 11.39 21.42 -9.88
C GLU A 1040 11.53 21.06 -8.39
N ALA A 1041 11.97 19.84 -8.08
CA ALA A 1041 12.20 19.36 -6.72
C ALA A 1041 13.29 20.17 -5.97
N VAL A 1042 14.39 20.52 -6.63
CA VAL A 1042 15.45 21.37 -6.05
C VAL A 1042 14.92 22.76 -5.74
N SER A 1043 14.13 23.34 -6.66
CA SER A 1043 13.56 24.69 -6.52
C SER A 1043 12.44 24.79 -5.48
N THR A 1044 11.86 23.66 -5.08
CA THR A 1044 10.76 23.60 -4.12
C THR A 1044 11.23 23.97 -2.72
N THR A 1045 10.50 24.87 -2.06
CA THR A 1045 10.68 25.22 -0.64
C THR A 1045 9.40 25.01 0.15
N PHE A 1046 9.53 24.58 1.41
CA PHE A 1046 8.46 24.45 2.39
C PHE A 1046 8.34 25.69 3.27
N SER A 1047 9.44 26.41 3.51
CA SER A 1047 9.44 27.71 4.17
C SER A 1047 9.11 28.86 3.20
N GLY A 1048 8.19 29.75 3.59
CA GLY A 1048 7.63 30.83 2.75
C GLY A 1048 6.12 31.01 2.96
N SER A 1049 5.55 32.18 2.67
CA SER A 1049 4.19 32.63 3.09
C SER A 1049 3.06 31.61 2.90
N ASP A 1050 2.27 31.42 3.95
CA ASP A 1050 1.04 30.61 4.00
C ASP A 1050 1.19 29.16 3.52
N ALA A 1051 2.28 28.49 3.90
CA ALA A 1051 2.44 27.04 3.72
C ALA A 1051 1.32 26.27 4.44
N ILE A 1052 0.18 26.13 3.76
CA ILE A 1052 -0.95 25.33 4.19
C ILE A 1052 -0.74 23.88 3.78
N MET A 1053 -1.35 22.97 4.53
CA MET A 1053 -1.09 21.53 4.42
C MET A 1053 -1.39 20.95 3.02
N GLU A 1054 -2.28 21.59 2.26
CA GLU A 1054 -2.61 21.20 0.89
C GLU A 1054 -1.47 21.46 -0.10
N GLU A 1055 -0.77 22.60 0.01
CA GLU A 1055 0.39 22.91 -0.82
C GLU A 1055 1.57 22.00 -0.48
N ALA A 1056 1.78 21.74 0.82
CA ALA A 1056 2.80 20.81 1.28
C ALA A 1056 2.57 19.38 0.76
N ALA A 1057 1.31 18.94 0.65
CA ALA A 1057 0.97 17.63 0.09
C ALA A 1057 1.32 17.54 -1.41
N SER A 1058 1.14 18.62 -2.17
CA SER A 1058 1.55 18.70 -3.58
C SER A 1058 3.08 18.61 -3.73
N LYS A 1059 3.82 19.35 -2.90
CA LYS A 1059 5.29 19.34 -2.86
C LYS A 1059 5.84 17.95 -2.48
N ILE A 1060 5.21 17.26 -1.53
CA ILE A 1060 5.56 15.86 -1.20
C ILE A 1060 5.28 14.93 -2.39
N ALA A 1061 4.15 15.11 -3.09
CA ALA A 1061 3.81 14.29 -4.24
C ALA A 1061 4.82 14.44 -5.40
N LEU A 1062 5.35 15.64 -5.62
CA LEU A 1062 6.46 15.90 -6.56
C LEU A 1062 7.72 15.11 -6.16
N LEU A 1063 8.09 15.12 -4.88
CA LEU A 1063 9.26 14.39 -4.38
C LEU A 1063 9.06 12.87 -4.47
N ASP A 1064 7.86 12.37 -4.18
CA ASP A 1064 7.51 10.96 -4.37
C ASP A 1064 7.53 10.55 -5.86
N ASP A 1065 7.16 11.45 -6.78
CA ASP A 1065 7.33 11.26 -8.22
C ASP A 1065 8.80 11.13 -8.61
N LEU A 1066 9.66 12.01 -8.10
CA LEU A 1066 11.10 11.93 -8.32
C LEU A 1066 11.68 10.60 -7.79
N VAL A 1067 11.34 10.20 -6.56
CA VAL A 1067 11.78 8.92 -5.97
C VAL A 1067 11.39 7.74 -6.85
N ARG A 1068 10.13 7.70 -7.31
CA ARG A 1068 9.64 6.64 -8.18
C ARG A 1068 10.38 6.61 -9.52
N ARG A 1069 10.60 7.77 -10.15
CA ARG A 1069 11.35 7.85 -11.42
C ARG A 1069 12.79 7.39 -11.27
N VAL A 1070 13.47 7.79 -10.19
CA VAL A 1070 14.84 7.36 -9.88
C VAL A 1070 14.93 5.85 -9.63
N ARG A 1071 13.95 5.27 -8.92
CA ARG A 1071 13.88 3.81 -8.69
C ARG A 1071 13.58 3.02 -9.95
N ALA A 1072 12.68 3.52 -10.79
CA ALA A 1072 12.40 2.94 -12.09
C ALA A 1072 13.65 2.94 -12.98
N PHE A 1073 14.41 4.04 -12.96
CA PHE A 1073 15.67 4.16 -13.66
C PHE A 1073 16.73 3.17 -13.17
N SER A 1074 16.91 3.03 -11.85
CA SER A 1074 17.91 2.13 -11.27
C SER A 1074 17.53 0.64 -11.36
N GLY A 1075 16.33 0.32 -11.86
CA GLY A 1075 15.79 -1.04 -11.85
C GLY A 1075 15.62 -1.59 -10.42
N CYS A 1076 15.41 -0.68 -9.46
CA CYS A 1076 15.34 -1.01 -8.04
C CYS A 1076 13.90 -0.96 -7.55
N GLU A 1077 13.29 -2.12 -7.41
CA GLU A 1077 12.16 -2.30 -6.49
C GLU A 1077 12.73 -2.43 -5.07
N PHE A 1078 13.05 -1.29 -4.46
CA PHE A 1078 13.57 -1.28 -3.09
C PHE A 1078 12.41 -1.46 -2.10
N PRO A 1079 12.50 -2.39 -1.13
CA PRO A 1079 11.46 -2.56 -0.11
C PRO A 1079 11.29 -1.26 0.68
N ALA A 1080 10.08 -0.98 1.16
CA ALA A 1080 9.87 0.14 2.08
C ALA A 1080 10.39 -0.25 3.47
N SER A 1081 11.73 -0.24 3.61
CA SER A 1081 12.52 -0.89 4.67
C SER A 1081 12.05 -0.67 6.09
N PHE A 1082 11.31 0.41 6.34
CA PHE A 1082 10.87 0.84 7.67
C PHE A 1082 9.37 0.68 7.92
N HIS A 1083 8.61 0.08 7.00
CA HIS A 1083 7.16 -0.07 7.19
C HIS A 1083 6.76 -1.40 7.86
N SER A 1084 7.60 -2.43 7.78
CA SER A 1084 7.34 -3.72 8.44
C SER A 1084 8.62 -4.50 8.73
N ARG A 1085 8.54 -5.44 9.68
CA ARG A 1085 9.62 -6.40 9.99
C ARG A 1085 10.03 -7.22 8.77
N GLU A 1086 9.08 -7.57 7.90
CA GLU A 1086 9.35 -8.34 6.67
C GLU A 1086 10.14 -7.52 5.64
N GLN A 1087 9.74 -6.27 5.39
CA GLN A 1087 10.43 -5.38 4.45
C GLN A 1087 11.84 -5.00 4.94
N TRP A 1088 12.00 -4.83 6.26
CA TRP A 1088 13.34 -4.72 6.86
C TRP A 1088 14.16 -6.00 6.64
N GLY A 1089 13.54 -7.18 6.81
CA GLY A 1089 14.17 -8.47 6.50
C GLY A 1089 14.68 -8.56 5.06
N GLN A 1090 13.85 -8.17 4.08
CA GLN A 1090 14.24 -8.12 2.65
C GLN A 1090 15.39 -7.13 2.39
N THR A 1091 15.42 -6.02 3.12
CA THR A 1091 16.51 -5.03 3.07
C THR A 1091 17.82 -5.64 3.56
N LEU A 1092 17.77 -6.35 4.69
CA LEU A 1092 18.94 -7.05 5.25
C LEU A 1092 19.42 -8.18 4.35
N GLU A 1093 18.51 -8.98 3.77
CA GLU A 1093 18.85 -10.05 2.83
C GLU A 1093 19.56 -9.49 1.59
N SER A 1094 19.02 -8.41 1.02
CA SER A 1094 19.65 -7.73 -0.10
C SER A 1094 21.03 -7.19 0.27
N GLY A 1095 21.14 -6.51 1.42
CA GLY A 1095 22.42 -6.01 1.93
C GLY A 1095 23.46 -7.12 2.07
N TYR A 1096 23.04 -8.27 2.59
CA TYR A 1096 23.91 -9.42 2.82
C TYR A 1096 24.48 -10.04 1.54
N ASN A 1097 23.66 -10.12 0.48
CA ASN A 1097 24.11 -10.61 -0.82
C ASN A 1097 25.28 -9.79 -1.38
N TRP A 1098 25.21 -8.47 -1.24
CA TRP A 1098 26.27 -7.56 -1.67
C TRP A 1098 27.47 -7.55 -0.72
N LEU A 1099 27.23 -7.54 0.59
CA LEU A 1099 28.29 -7.53 1.61
C LEU A 1099 29.19 -8.77 1.50
N ARG A 1100 28.63 -9.96 1.25
CA ARG A 1100 29.42 -11.20 1.04
C ARG A 1100 30.40 -11.05 -0.12
N MET A 1101 29.92 -10.50 -1.24
CA MET A 1101 30.75 -10.25 -2.41
C MET A 1101 31.80 -9.16 -2.12
N GLY A 1102 31.41 -8.15 -1.34
CA GLY A 1102 32.30 -7.06 -0.94
C GLY A 1102 33.44 -7.54 -0.07
N SER A 1103 33.14 -8.40 0.90
CA SER A 1103 34.13 -9.06 1.75
C SER A 1103 35.11 -9.91 0.93
N TYR A 1104 34.60 -10.71 -0.01
CA TYR A 1104 35.44 -11.51 -0.91
C TYR A 1104 36.39 -10.66 -1.76
N LEU A 1105 35.93 -9.50 -2.24
CA LEU A 1105 36.71 -8.59 -3.09
C LEU A 1105 37.51 -7.53 -2.32
N ASN A 1106 37.47 -7.54 -0.99
CA ASN A 1106 38.03 -6.50 -0.13
C ASN A 1106 37.58 -5.09 -0.57
N ALA A 1107 36.29 -4.98 -0.89
CA ALA A 1107 35.63 -3.73 -1.26
C ALA A 1107 35.47 -2.82 -0.05
N ASP A 1108 35.40 -1.52 -0.29
CA ASP A 1108 35.18 -0.55 0.79
C ASP A 1108 33.75 -0.66 1.33
N LEU A 1109 33.62 -0.83 2.65
CA LEU A 1109 32.31 -0.97 3.29
C LEU A 1109 31.79 0.42 3.65
N PRO A 1110 30.53 0.74 3.28
CA PRO A 1110 29.97 2.06 3.50
C PRO A 1110 29.61 2.38 4.97
N LEU A 1111 29.51 1.38 5.86
CA LEU A 1111 29.21 1.55 7.30
C LEU A 1111 29.97 0.51 8.14
N ASP A 1112 30.43 0.91 9.33
CA ASP A 1112 31.13 0.01 10.25
C ASP A 1112 30.21 -1.10 10.77
N GLU A 1113 28.93 -0.80 11.02
CA GLU A 1113 27.90 -1.75 11.46
C GLU A 1113 27.66 -2.87 10.43
N ALA A 1114 27.96 -2.61 9.15
CA ALA A 1114 27.84 -3.61 8.11
C ALA A 1114 28.88 -4.73 8.24
N ARG A 1115 29.97 -4.50 9.00
CA ARG A 1115 30.95 -5.54 9.31
C ARG A 1115 30.38 -6.60 10.26
N ASP A 1116 29.54 -6.19 11.22
CA ASP A 1116 28.89 -7.14 12.12
C ASP A 1116 27.90 -8.06 11.39
N LEU A 1117 27.22 -7.55 10.35
CA LEU A 1117 26.37 -8.39 9.48
C LEU A 1117 27.16 -9.54 8.85
N LEU A 1118 28.43 -9.31 8.52
CA LEU A 1118 29.31 -10.32 7.95
C LEU A 1118 29.75 -11.34 8.99
N GLU A 1119 30.21 -10.87 10.15
CA GLU A 1119 30.72 -11.72 11.23
C GLU A 1119 29.62 -12.58 11.87
N SER A 1120 28.40 -12.03 12.01
CA SER A 1120 27.25 -12.73 12.60
C SER A 1120 26.48 -13.61 11.61
N GLY A 1121 26.81 -13.55 10.32
CA GLY A 1121 26.05 -14.20 9.27
C GLY A 1121 24.64 -13.63 9.07
N GLY A 1122 24.45 -12.32 9.33
CA GLY A 1122 23.18 -11.62 9.19
C GLY A 1122 22.25 -11.71 10.41
N ARG A 1123 22.72 -12.28 11.52
CA ARG A 1123 21.94 -12.33 12.77
C ARG A 1123 21.96 -10.96 13.46
N GLN A 1124 20.78 -10.48 13.83
CA GLN A 1124 20.66 -9.37 14.77
C GLN A 1124 21.23 -9.80 16.13
N PRO A 1125 21.99 -8.93 16.81
CA PRO A 1125 22.74 -9.31 18.00
C PRO A 1125 21.88 -9.66 19.22
N HIS A 1126 20.58 -9.36 19.20
CA HIS A 1126 19.67 -9.56 20.33
C HIS A 1126 18.49 -10.52 20.04
N LYS A 1127 18.58 -11.34 18.98
CA LYS A 1127 17.53 -12.32 18.66
C LYS A 1127 17.75 -13.64 19.40
N ASN A 1128 16.69 -14.15 20.04
CA ASN A 1128 16.68 -15.43 20.75
C ASN A 1128 17.14 -16.61 19.86
N ALA A 1129 17.92 -17.52 20.45
CA ALA A 1129 18.50 -18.67 19.76
C ALA A 1129 17.46 -19.64 19.14
N GLU A 1130 16.22 -19.67 19.63
CA GLU A 1130 15.15 -20.52 19.06
C GLU A 1130 14.51 -19.96 17.78
N GLU A 1131 14.61 -18.64 17.53
CA GLU A 1131 14.10 -18.00 16.29
C GLU A 1131 15.17 -17.88 15.19
N ALA A 1132 16.42 -18.27 15.46
CA ALA A 1132 17.55 -18.13 14.53
C ALA A 1132 17.57 -19.17 13.38
N LYS A 1133 16.41 -19.74 13.03
CA LYS A 1133 16.18 -20.60 11.86
C LYS A 1133 15.34 -19.86 10.81
N PHE A 1134 15.84 -18.74 10.33
CA PHE A 1134 15.48 -18.20 9.01
C PHE A 1134 16.76 -17.72 8.34
#